data_AF-A0A239HVH8-F1
#
_entry.id   AF-A0A239HVH8-F1
#
_cell.length_a   1.000
_cell.length_b   1.000
_cell.length_c   1.000
_cell.angle_alpha   90.00
_cell.angle_beta   90.00
_cell.angle_gamma   90.00
#
_symmetry.space_group_name_H-M   'P 1'
#
loop_
_entity.id
_entity.type
_entity.pdbx_description
1 polymer ?
#
loop_
_entity_poly.entity_id
_entity_poly.type
_entity_poly.pdbx_seq_one_letter_code
_entity_poly.pdbx_strand_id
1 'polypeptide(L)'
;QNPGADLALRYVVFGGEALDLGRLEDWYSRHDESAPVLVNMYGITETTVHVTYAALDRAYAATATGSVIGAGIPDLRVYVLDGRLQPVAPGVIGELYVAGAGLARGYLNRPGLSAERFVADPHGEPGTRMYRTGDVGRWLAGGSLDYLGRSDQQVQLRGFRIEPGEIQAVLTRHDAVSDAAVIVRDDRLVAYVAGSGVDTTDLRRFAGRELPDHMVPAAVVVLDALPLTSNGKLDRKALPAPDFSAKVSSRAPRTEQEETLARLFAEVLGLERVGIDDGFFDLGGDSIIAIQLVSRARQSGLVITPREVFQHQTVQELAATARPAGEGDEIEAEAPGAGVGPVPITPIIAWLRDRVDGDASLVSGFHQAMLLRTPPGLGTERLTAALAALLDHHDVLRLRLDVDGGRWQPVVRPPGSVDAAALVTRVDVAGLDGDKVQAVVAEQAAAARDRLDPVAGTVAQLVWFDADREQGRLLLVLHHLVVDGVTWRILLPDLVTAWAGGGLQPVGTSFRRWAQRLTAAERGGQDLEDWLDIVDGPPDRLADRPLDPRADIAARARSLTLDLPADVTGPLLTDVPAAFHGRANDVLLTGLAVAVAQWRRRRGGRGTGVLVDLEGHGREDSVPGVDVSRTAGWFTSIHPVRLDAGGATGGAAVKKVKEQLRAVPDVLGYGLLRHVDGDGELAEVPPAPIAFNYLGRVADGGDGGDWTLAPEELPAGEDPRMPMAHALEVNALTRDLPAGPVLTATWTWPGGLLDSADVRELAEGWFAALRGLVADVAGGAAGGFTPSDLLVDLDQGEIDKLQTAWRQKK
;
A
#
# COMPACT_ATOMS: atom_id res chain seq x y z
N GLN A 1 23.60 -30.51 1.53
CA GLN A 1 23.76 -29.94 0.19
C GLN A 1 23.11 -28.57 0.23
N ASN A 2 23.91 -27.53 0.01
CA ASN A 2 23.51 -26.12 0.08
C ASN A 2 22.82 -25.78 -1.26
N PRO A 3 21.49 -25.52 -1.31
CA PRO A 3 20.77 -25.27 -2.56
C PRO A 3 21.23 -23.98 -3.25
N GLY A 4 21.96 -23.09 -2.55
CA GLY A 4 22.61 -21.91 -3.13
C GLY A 4 24.06 -22.12 -3.61
N ALA A 5 24.69 -23.26 -3.33
CA ALA A 5 26.03 -23.54 -3.88
C ALA A 5 25.96 -23.91 -5.37
N ASP A 6 24.82 -24.42 -5.82
CA ASP A 6 24.48 -24.57 -7.24
C ASP A 6 23.39 -23.56 -7.59
N LEU A 7 23.74 -22.27 -7.62
CA LEU A 7 22.92 -21.33 -8.38
C LEU A 7 22.78 -21.90 -9.80
N ALA A 8 21.55 -22.24 -10.20
CA ALA A 8 21.27 -22.74 -11.56
C ALA A 8 21.56 -21.68 -12.64
N LEU A 9 21.90 -20.45 -12.22
CA LEU A 9 22.34 -19.36 -13.06
C LEU A 9 23.79 -19.55 -13.45
N ARG A 10 24.08 -19.42 -14.75
CA ARG A 10 25.45 -19.47 -15.28
C ARG A 10 26.09 -18.08 -15.33
N TYR A 11 25.25 -17.04 -15.50
CA TYR A 11 25.67 -15.66 -15.64
C TYR A 11 24.69 -14.74 -14.91
N VAL A 12 25.22 -13.69 -14.28
CA VAL A 12 24.45 -12.54 -13.80
C VAL A 12 25.01 -11.32 -14.50
N VAL A 13 24.18 -10.65 -15.29
CA VAL A 13 24.59 -9.53 -16.14
C VAL A 13 24.04 -8.22 -15.56
N PHE A 14 24.93 -7.33 -15.15
CA PHE A 14 24.62 -5.98 -14.72
C PHE A 14 24.68 -5.02 -15.90
N GLY A 15 23.79 -4.03 -15.95
CA GLY A 15 23.83 -2.98 -16.96
C GLY A 15 22.77 -1.92 -16.74
N GLY A 16 22.92 -0.79 -17.41
CA GLY A 16 22.00 0.36 -17.32
C GLY A 16 22.48 1.47 -16.40
N GLU A 17 23.30 1.18 -15.38
CA GLU A 17 23.90 2.17 -14.47
C GLU A 17 25.38 1.87 -14.22
N ALA A 18 26.11 2.87 -13.71
CA ALA A 18 27.49 2.69 -13.32
C ALA A 18 27.58 1.72 -12.14
N LEU A 19 28.19 0.55 -12.36
CA LEU A 19 28.36 -0.46 -11.32
C LEU A 19 29.42 -0.02 -10.30
N ASP A 20 29.01 0.04 -9.02
CA ASP A 20 29.94 0.15 -7.90
C ASP A 20 30.51 -1.24 -7.57
N LEU A 21 31.74 -1.49 -8.05
CA LEU A 21 32.41 -2.77 -7.90
C LEU A 21 32.68 -3.15 -6.43
N GLY A 22 32.75 -2.16 -5.51
CA GLY A 22 32.93 -2.42 -4.08
C GLY A 22 31.76 -3.19 -3.47
N ARG A 23 30.55 -3.02 -4.01
CA ARG A 23 29.36 -3.78 -3.56
C ARG A 23 29.41 -5.27 -3.88
N LEU A 24 30.30 -5.70 -4.78
CA LEU A 24 30.43 -7.11 -5.16
C LEU A 24 31.32 -7.90 -4.19
N GLU A 25 32.02 -7.24 -3.26
CA GLU A 25 32.85 -7.92 -2.26
C GLU A 25 32.04 -8.93 -1.43
N ASP A 26 30.84 -8.53 -1.01
CA ASP A 26 29.92 -9.38 -0.25
C ASP A 26 29.34 -10.54 -1.09
N TRP A 27 29.26 -10.38 -2.42
CA TRP A 27 28.87 -11.47 -3.30
C TRP A 27 29.97 -12.52 -3.41
N TYR A 28 31.19 -12.07 -3.74
CA TYR A 28 32.32 -12.96 -3.90
C TYR A 28 32.71 -13.64 -2.58
N SER A 29 32.45 -13.03 -1.41
CA SER A 29 32.69 -13.67 -0.11
C SER A 29 31.81 -14.90 0.12
N ARG A 30 30.63 -14.96 -0.52
CA ARG A 30 29.60 -15.99 -0.33
C ARG A 30 29.50 -17.01 -1.47
N HIS A 31 30.02 -16.71 -2.66
CA HIS A 31 29.87 -17.55 -3.86
C HIS A 31 31.20 -17.72 -4.60
N ASP A 32 31.34 -18.85 -5.31
CA ASP A 32 32.45 -19.09 -6.23
C ASP A 32 32.34 -18.14 -7.43
N GLU A 33 33.47 -17.62 -7.91
CA GLU A 33 33.52 -16.65 -9.00
C GLU A 33 33.07 -17.24 -10.36
N SER A 34 32.98 -18.57 -10.47
CA SER A 34 32.59 -19.27 -11.69
C SER A 34 31.11 -19.70 -11.74
N ALA A 35 30.33 -19.52 -10.66
CA ALA A 35 28.97 -20.05 -10.57
C ALA A 35 28.02 -19.18 -9.71
N PRO A 36 27.35 -18.15 -10.29
CA PRO A 36 27.42 -17.64 -11.66
C PRO A 36 28.60 -16.69 -11.91
N VAL A 37 29.03 -16.63 -13.16
CA VAL A 37 29.96 -15.57 -13.61
C VAL A 37 29.22 -14.23 -13.61
N LEU A 38 29.75 -13.29 -12.84
CA LEU A 38 29.28 -11.90 -12.84
C LEU A 38 29.80 -11.16 -14.07
N VAL A 39 28.93 -10.41 -14.75
CA VAL A 39 29.28 -9.67 -15.96
C VAL A 39 28.76 -8.25 -15.84
N ASN A 40 29.64 -7.25 -15.85
CA ASN A 40 29.23 -5.87 -16.09
C ASN A 40 29.11 -5.64 -17.59
N MET A 41 28.10 -4.88 -18.00
CA MET A 41 27.81 -4.66 -19.39
C MET A 41 27.30 -3.26 -19.62
N TYR A 42 27.77 -2.67 -20.71
CA TYR A 42 27.32 -1.36 -21.15
C TYR A 42 26.69 -1.47 -22.52
N GLY A 43 25.62 -0.73 -22.70
CA GLY A 43 25.00 -0.51 -23.99
C GLY A 43 23.81 0.42 -23.84
N ILE A 44 23.33 0.86 -24.99
CA ILE A 44 22.25 1.83 -25.10
C ILE A 44 21.25 1.35 -26.15
N THR A 45 20.01 1.80 -26.04
CA THR A 45 18.90 1.35 -26.89
C THR A 45 19.21 1.48 -28.38
N GLU A 46 19.88 2.56 -28.77
CA GLU A 46 20.27 2.91 -30.14
C GLU A 46 21.31 1.99 -30.75
N THR A 47 21.96 1.17 -29.91
CA THR A 47 22.97 0.18 -30.28
C THR A 47 22.50 -1.26 -30.08
N THR A 48 21.20 -1.45 -29.86
CA THR A 48 20.55 -2.76 -29.66
C THR A 48 21.08 -3.48 -28.41
N VAL A 49 20.68 -2.94 -27.26
CA VAL A 49 20.89 -3.49 -25.92
C VAL A 49 22.36 -3.43 -25.45
N HIS A 50 23.29 -4.17 -26.06
CA HIS A 50 24.64 -4.38 -25.51
C HIS A 50 25.75 -3.94 -26.47
N VAL A 51 26.77 -3.27 -25.93
CA VAL A 51 27.93 -2.77 -26.69
C VAL A 51 29.24 -3.36 -26.18
N THR A 52 29.44 -3.32 -24.86
CA THR A 52 30.64 -3.85 -24.22
C THR A 52 30.27 -4.75 -23.05
N TYR A 53 31.19 -5.65 -22.69
CA TYR A 53 31.06 -6.45 -21.48
C TYR A 53 32.40 -6.68 -20.80
N ALA A 54 32.35 -6.83 -19.48
CA ALA A 54 33.45 -7.24 -18.61
C ALA A 54 32.96 -8.40 -17.74
N ALA A 55 33.54 -9.58 -17.90
CA ALA A 55 33.43 -10.62 -16.88
C ALA A 55 34.20 -10.16 -15.65
N LEU A 56 33.56 -10.26 -14.49
CA LEU A 56 34.10 -9.81 -13.22
C LEU A 56 34.56 -11.03 -12.43
N ASP A 57 35.76 -10.93 -11.87
CA ASP A 57 36.27 -11.86 -10.87
C ASP A 57 36.54 -11.11 -9.55
N ARG A 58 36.81 -11.87 -8.49
CA ARG A 58 37.03 -11.29 -7.15
C ARG A 58 38.20 -10.31 -7.15
N ALA A 59 39.28 -10.63 -7.86
CA ALA A 59 40.48 -9.79 -7.90
C ALA A 59 40.20 -8.47 -8.66
N TYR A 60 39.42 -8.54 -9.73
CA TYR A 60 39.04 -7.41 -10.55
C TYR A 60 38.13 -6.45 -9.79
N ALA A 61 37.12 -6.97 -9.08
CA ALA A 61 36.24 -6.17 -8.25
C ALA A 61 36.98 -5.46 -7.11
N ALA A 62 38.01 -6.10 -6.54
CA ALA A 62 38.82 -5.52 -5.46
C ALA A 62 39.87 -4.49 -5.92
N THR A 63 40.25 -4.49 -7.20
CA THR A 63 41.38 -3.68 -7.71
C THR A 63 40.99 -2.61 -8.71
N ALA A 64 39.83 -2.74 -9.37
CA ALA A 64 39.37 -1.77 -10.35
C ALA A 64 38.92 -0.46 -9.69
N THR A 65 39.48 0.66 -10.17
CA THR A 65 39.05 2.01 -9.81
C THR A 65 38.18 2.57 -10.95
N GLY A 66 36.91 2.90 -10.68
CA GLY A 66 35.99 3.45 -11.67
C GLY A 66 34.95 2.42 -12.17
N SER A 67 34.08 2.85 -13.09
CA SER A 67 33.03 1.99 -13.64
C SER A 67 33.53 1.34 -14.92
N VAL A 68 34.20 0.20 -14.78
CA VAL A 68 34.80 -0.49 -15.93
C VAL A 68 33.74 -1.26 -16.70
N ILE A 69 33.58 -0.93 -17.98
CA ILE A 69 32.54 -1.49 -18.85
C ILE A 69 33.08 -2.50 -19.87
N GLY A 70 34.39 -2.80 -19.83
CA GLY A 70 34.96 -3.91 -20.56
C GLY A 70 35.33 -3.61 -22.00
N ALA A 71 35.25 -4.62 -22.87
CA ALA A 71 35.59 -4.50 -24.29
C ALA A 71 34.36 -4.68 -25.18
N GLY A 72 34.45 -4.15 -26.41
CA GLY A 72 33.39 -4.26 -27.41
C GLY A 72 33.05 -5.71 -27.78
N ILE A 73 31.76 -6.00 -27.94
CA ILE A 73 31.31 -7.30 -28.48
C ILE A 73 31.72 -7.44 -29.96
N PRO A 74 31.91 -8.67 -30.49
CA PRO A 74 32.59 -8.89 -31.78
C PRO A 74 32.02 -8.11 -32.99
N ASP A 75 30.70 -7.90 -33.03
CA ASP A 75 30.03 -7.26 -34.17
C ASP A 75 29.88 -5.74 -34.02
N LEU A 76 30.46 -5.17 -32.96
CA LEU A 76 30.46 -3.74 -32.67
C LEU A 76 31.89 -3.21 -32.47
N ARG A 77 32.15 -2.03 -33.02
CA ARG A 77 33.37 -1.25 -32.82
C ARG A 77 33.07 -0.10 -31.89
N VAL A 78 33.90 0.05 -30.86
CA VAL A 78 33.82 1.18 -29.92
C VAL A 78 35.02 2.08 -30.14
N TYR A 79 34.77 3.37 -30.35
CA TYR A 79 35.79 4.39 -30.45
C TYR A 79 35.72 5.32 -29.26
N VAL A 80 36.88 5.78 -28.79
CA VAL A 80 37.00 6.92 -27.88
C VAL A 80 37.57 8.06 -28.73
N LEU A 81 36.75 9.05 -29.05
CA LEU A 81 37.08 10.11 -30.00
C LEU A 81 37.20 11.47 -29.31
N ASP A 82 38.05 12.34 -29.86
CA ASP A 82 38.09 13.76 -29.50
C ASP A 82 37.00 14.58 -30.23
N GLY A 83 36.95 15.89 -29.95
CA GLY A 83 35.99 16.81 -30.58
C GLY A 83 36.18 17.02 -32.09
N ARG A 84 37.18 16.39 -32.71
CA ARG A 84 37.43 16.38 -34.17
C ARG A 84 37.20 14.99 -34.77
N LEU A 85 36.54 14.09 -34.04
CA LEU A 85 36.28 12.70 -34.41
C LEU A 85 37.57 11.89 -34.68
N GLN A 86 38.68 12.26 -34.04
CA GLN A 86 39.93 11.50 -34.12
C GLN A 86 40.07 10.58 -32.90
N PRO A 87 40.52 9.31 -33.07
CA PRO A 87 40.76 8.41 -31.95
C PRO A 87 41.82 8.97 -31.00
N VAL A 88 41.53 8.93 -29.71
CA VAL A 88 42.49 9.36 -28.67
C VAL A 88 43.38 8.19 -28.24
N ALA A 89 44.57 8.50 -27.74
CA ALA A 89 45.49 7.48 -27.21
C ALA A 89 44.95 6.83 -25.92
N PRO A 90 45.35 5.58 -25.59
CA PRO A 90 44.98 4.95 -24.32
C PRO A 90 45.29 5.83 -23.10
N GLY A 91 44.37 5.86 -22.14
CA GLY A 91 44.41 6.72 -20.95
C GLY A 91 43.84 8.13 -21.15
N VAL A 92 43.69 8.60 -22.39
CA VAL A 92 43.11 9.91 -22.70
C VAL A 92 41.58 9.81 -22.70
N ILE A 93 40.95 10.80 -22.06
CA ILE A 93 39.50 10.90 -21.97
C ILE A 93 38.95 11.42 -23.30
N GLY A 94 37.91 10.75 -23.81
CA GLY A 94 37.16 11.19 -24.99
C GLY A 94 35.71 10.71 -24.94
N GLU A 95 34.95 11.07 -25.96
CA GLU A 95 33.54 10.67 -26.10
C GLU A 95 33.45 9.28 -26.77
N LEU A 96 32.53 8.45 -26.29
CA LEU A 96 32.31 7.11 -26.82
C LEU A 96 31.44 7.15 -28.08
N TYR A 97 31.88 6.43 -29.10
CA TYR A 97 31.13 6.22 -30.34
C TYR A 97 31.05 4.72 -30.62
N VAL A 98 29.90 4.27 -31.12
CA VAL A 98 29.67 2.86 -31.43
C VAL A 98 29.34 2.71 -32.91
N ALA A 99 29.99 1.78 -33.60
CA ALA A 99 29.71 1.47 -35.01
C ALA A 99 29.50 -0.03 -35.19
N GLY A 100 28.75 -0.43 -36.21
CA GLY A 100 28.55 -1.85 -36.55
C GLY A 100 27.09 -2.26 -36.64
N ALA A 101 26.85 -3.57 -36.60
CA ALA A 101 25.55 -4.17 -36.92
C ALA A 101 24.45 -3.87 -35.90
N GLY A 102 24.81 -3.57 -34.65
CA GLY A 102 23.86 -3.24 -33.58
C GLY A 102 23.24 -1.85 -33.70
N LEU A 103 23.69 -0.99 -34.63
CA LEU A 103 23.08 0.33 -34.79
C LEU A 103 21.63 0.24 -35.27
N ALA A 104 20.73 0.88 -34.52
CA ALA A 104 19.35 1.04 -34.90
C ALA A 104 19.20 1.83 -36.21
N ARG A 105 17.98 1.82 -36.77
CA ARG A 105 17.65 2.64 -37.94
C ARG A 105 17.83 4.14 -37.66
N GLY A 106 17.36 4.57 -36.49
CA GLY A 106 17.26 5.96 -36.04
C GLY A 106 16.07 6.14 -35.09
N TYR A 107 15.80 7.37 -34.70
CA TYR A 107 14.64 7.72 -33.88
C TYR A 107 13.37 7.85 -34.73
N LEU A 108 12.28 7.23 -34.30
CA LEU A 108 10.99 7.25 -35.01
C LEU A 108 10.50 8.69 -35.18
N ASN A 109 10.19 9.08 -36.42
CA ASN A 109 9.69 10.42 -36.78
C ASN A 109 10.60 11.59 -36.37
N ARG A 110 11.88 11.35 -36.09
CA ARG A 110 12.84 12.37 -35.65
C ARG A 110 14.12 12.33 -36.52
N PRO A 111 14.03 12.68 -37.82
CA PRO A 111 15.17 12.58 -38.74
C PRO A 111 16.32 13.53 -38.38
N GLY A 112 16.04 14.73 -37.86
CA GLY A 112 17.08 15.67 -37.41
C GLY A 112 17.93 15.12 -36.27
N LEU A 113 17.28 14.63 -35.20
CA LEU A 113 17.97 13.99 -34.07
C LEU A 113 18.71 12.72 -34.52
N SER A 114 18.12 11.96 -35.45
CA SER A 114 18.76 10.78 -36.01
C SER A 114 20.05 11.14 -36.74
N ALA A 115 20.06 12.20 -37.55
CA ALA A 115 21.25 12.66 -38.26
C ALA A 115 22.31 13.26 -37.32
N GLU A 116 21.89 13.85 -36.20
CA GLU A 116 22.80 14.39 -35.18
C GLU A 116 23.54 13.29 -34.41
N ARG A 117 22.87 12.16 -34.12
CA ARG A 117 23.45 11.08 -33.30
C ARG A 117 24.00 9.91 -34.11
N PHE A 118 23.35 9.51 -35.20
CA PHE A 118 23.81 8.45 -36.11
C PHE A 118 24.61 9.06 -37.27
N VAL A 119 25.81 9.53 -36.95
CA VAL A 119 26.71 10.24 -37.87
C VAL A 119 27.46 9.29 -38.80
N ALA A 120 28.08 9.83 -39.85
CA ALA A 120 28.95 9.04 -40.73
C ALA A 120 30.18 8.53 -39.96
N ASP A 121 30.58 7.27 -40.19
CA ASP A 121 31.80 6.69 -39.59
C ASP A 121 33.01 6.94 -40.51
N PRO A 122 33.93 7.86 -40.16
CA PRO A 122 35.12 8.13 -40.98
C PRO A 122 36.19 7.04 -40.85
N HIS A 123 36.04 6.10 -39.90
CA HIS A 123 36.98 5.02 -39.61
C HIS A 123 36.48 3.65 -40.13
N GLY A 124 35.27 3.62 -40.67
CA GLY A 124 34.63 2.43 -41.23
C GLY A 124 34.68 2.36 -42.76
N GLU A 125 33.99 1.36 -43.32
CA GLU A 125 33.82 1.24 -44.77
C GLU A 125 32.95 2.40 -45.33
N PRO A 126 33.10 2.77 -46.61
CA PRO A 126 32.30 3.83 -47.22
C PRO A 126 30.79 3.63 -47.02
N GLY A 127 30.12 4.65 -46.47
CA GLY A 127 28.67 4.64 -46.22
C GLY A 127 28.27 4.04 -44.87
N THR A 128 29.22 3.61 -44.04
CA THR A 128 28.95 3.16 -42.67
C THR A 128 28.64 4.33 -41.73
N ARG A 129 27.97 4.02 -40.62
CA ARG A 129 27.54 5.00 -39.60
C ARG A 129 28.11 4.62 -38.24
N MET A 130 28.29 5.61 -37.38
CA MET A 130 28.58 5.45 -35.97
C MET A 130 27.55 6.24 -35.15
N TYR A 131 27.20 5.74 -33.98
CA TYR A 131 26.33 6.39 -33.03
C TYR A 131 27.15 7.11 -31.96
N ARG A 132 26.88 8.40 -31.79
CA ARG A 132 27.45 9.27 -30.76
C ARG A 132 26.71 9.04 -29.44
N THR A 133 27.34 8.39 -28.47
CA THR A 133 26.63 7.93 -27.25
C THR A 133 26.32 9.05 -26.25
N GLY A 134 27.07 10.16 -26.34
CA GLY A 134 27.07 11.20 -25.32
C GLY A 134 27.80 10.78 -24.05
N ASP A 135 28.38 9.58 -23.98
CA ASP A 135 29.12 9.07 -22.83
C ASP A 135 30.62 9.37 -22.96
N VAL A 136 31.29 9.55 -21.82
CA VAL A 136 32.71 9.82 -21.74
C VAL A 136 33.41 8.62 -21.15
N GLY A 137 34.54 8.26 -21.74
CA GLY A 137 35.37 7.17 -21.24
C GLY A 137 36.81 7.28 -21.69
N ARG A 138 37.60 6.27 -21.31
CA ARG A 138 38.99 6.11 -21.76
C ARG A 138 39.36 4.64 -21.85
N TRP A 139 40.28 4.33 -22.77
CA TRP A 139 40.89 3.01 -22.81
C TRP A 139 41.91 2.85 -21.68
N LEU A 140 41.81 1.74 -20.94
CA LEU A 140 42.82 1.34 -19.96
C LEU A 140 43.96 0.57 -20.64
N ALA A 141 45.11 0.47 -19.96
CA ALA A 141 46.30 -0.21 -20.47
C ALA A 141 46.08 -1.69 -20.84
N GLY A 142 45.02 -2.33 -20.31
CA GLY A 142 44.63 -3.71 -20.62
C GLY A 142 43.60 -3.88 -21.74
N GLY A 143 43.26 -2.82 -22.49
CA GLY A 143 42.27 -2.90 -23.58
C GLY A 143 40.81 -2.94 -23.11
N SER A 144 40.55 -2.65 -21.84
CA SER A 144 39.22 -2.47 -21.27
C SER A 144 38.85 -0.98 -21.23
N LEU A 145 37.56 -0.68 -21.27
CA LEU A 145 37.02 0.67 -21.32
C LEU A 145 36.50 1.10 -19.95
N ASP A 146 36.97 2.26 -19.48
CA ASP A 146 36.56 2.90 -18.22
C ASP A 146 35.51 3.97 -18.52
N TYR A 147 34.31 3.83 -17.94
CA TYR A 147 33.20 4.78 -18.08
C TYR A 147 33.32 5.87 -17.01
N LEU A 148 33.29 7.13 -17.46
CA LEU A 148 33.54 8.31 -16.64
C LEU A 148 32.32 9.23 -16.50
N GLY A 149 31.15 8.78 -16.97
CA GLY A 149 29.91 9.56 -16.95
C GLY A 149 29.52 10.10 -18.34
N ARG A 150 28.66 11.13 -18.37
CA ARG A 150 28.14 11.72 -19.59
C ARG A 150 28.83 13.02 -19.97
N SER A 151 28.95 13.28 -21.27
CA SER A 151 29.37 14.56 -21.87
C SER A 151 28.20 15.50 -22.12
N ASP A 152 26.98 14.98 -22.24
CA ASP A 152 25.77 15.71 -22.56
C ASP A 152 24.89 15.94 -21.31
N GLN A 153 23.71 16.52 -21.52
CA GLN A 153 22.82 16.95 -20.43
C GLN A 153 21.79 15.89 -20.01
N GLN A 154 21.84 14.65 -20.52
CA GLN A 154 20.90 13.63 -20.04
C GLN A 154 21.18 13.31 -18.58
N VAL A 155 20.13 13.04 -17.81
CA VAL A 155 20.20 12.78 -16.38
C VAL A 155 19.61 11.40 -16.09
N GLN A 156 20.23 10.67 -15.16
CA GLN A 156 19.65 9.46 -14.59
C GLN A 156 19.00 9.85 -13.26
N LEU A 157 17.70 9.61 -13.12
CA LEU A 157 16.94 9.92 -11.92
C LEU A 157 16.05 8.73 -11.56
N ARG A 158 16.25 8.14 -10.37
CA ARG A 158 15.46 7.02 -9.84
C ARG A 158 15.33 5.83 -10.82
N GLY A 159 16.43 5.46 -11.48
CA GLY A 159 16.46 4.38 -12.47
C GLY A 159 15.91 4.75 -13.85
N PHE A 160 15.43 5.99 -14.06
CA PHE A 160 14.96 6.47 -15.36
C PHE A 160 16.02 7.32 -16.05
N ARG A 161 16.23 7.05 -17.34
CA ARG A 161 17.07 7.87 -18.22
C ARG A 161 16.22 8.97 -18.82
N ILE A 162 16.48 10.21 -18.41
CA ILE A 162 15.65 11.36 -18.73
C ILE A 162 16.45 12.34 -19.58
N GLU A 163 15.81 12.85 -20.62
CA GLU A 163 16.35 13.91 -21.46
C GLU A 163 15.74 15.26 -21.12
N PRO A 164 16.45 16.16 -20.40
CA PRO A 164 15.89 17.46 -20.04
C PRO A 164 15.44 18.28 -21.25
N GLY A 165 16.09 18.10 -22.41
CA GLY A 165 15.70 18.76 -23.66
C GLY A 165 14.33 18.30 -24.19
N GLU A 166 13.92 17.07 -23.92
CA GLU A 166 12.58 16.57 -24.25
C GLU A 166 11.51 17.32 -23.45
N ILE A 167 11.76 17.47 -22.15
CA ILE A 167 10.89 18.20 -21.24
C ILE A 167 10.82 19.68 -21.64
N GLN A 168 11.95 20.31 -21.96
CA GLN A 168 12.01 21.70 -22.45
C GLN A 168 11.20 21.89 -23.73
N ALA A 169 11.30 20.94 -24.68
CA ALA A 169 10.56 20.99 -25.94
C ALA A 169 9.05 20.82 -25.75
N VAL A 170 8.60 20.09 -24.72
CA VAL A 170 7.18 20.03 -24.34
C VAL A 170 6.76 21.35 -23.71
N LEU A 171 7.49 21.85 -22.70
CA LEU A 171 7.16 23.08 -21.99
C LEU A 171 7.05 24.30 -22.91
N THR A 172 7.92 24.41 -23.93
CA THR A 172 7.92 25.51 -24.91
C THR A 172 6.81 25.44 -25.96
N ARG A 173 6.01 24.36 -26.00
CA ARG A 173 4.78 24.31 -26.82
C ARG A 173 3.59 24.97 -26.14
N HIS A 174 3.69 25.25 -24.84
CA HIS A 174 2.64 25.93 -24.11
C HIS A 174 2.64 27.43 -24.47
N ASP A 175 1.50 27.99 -24.86
CA ASP A 175 1.38 29.36 -25.41
C ASP A 175 1.96 30.45 -24.49
N ALA A 176 1.95 30.22 -23.18
CA ALA A 176 2.50 31.15 -22.18
C ALA A 176 4.04 31.10 -22.01
N VAL A 177 4.73 30.10 -22.57
CA VAL A 177 6.17 29.86 -22.37
C VAL A 177 6.96 30.21 -23.63
N SER A 178 7.89 31.16 -23.51
CA SER A 178 8.78 31.58 -24.59
C SER A 178 10.13 30.87 -24.60
N ASP A 179 10.62 30.43 -23.43
CA ASP A 179 11.88 29.69 -23.30
C ASP A 179 11.84 28.81 -22.04
N ALA A 180 12.56 27.69 -22.04
CA ALA A 180 12.59 26.75 -20.91
C ALA A 180 13.96 26.08 -20.77
N ALA A 181 14.42 25.94 -19.53
CA ALA A 181 15.56 25.13 -19.14
C ALA A 181 15.15 24.14 -18.04
N VAL A 182 15.57 22.88 -18.15
CA VAL A 182 15.30 21.85 -17.15
C VAL A 182 16.62 21.32 -16.62
N ILE A 183 16.73 21.24 -15.30
CA ILE A 183 17.91 20.70 -14.60
C ILE A 183 17.48 19.72 -13.51
N VAL A 184 18.44 18.93 -13.03
CA VAL A 184 18.28 18.17 -11.79
C VAL A 184 18.90 18.95 -10.64
N ARG A 185 18.15 19.08 -9.56
CA ARG A 185 18.57 19.68 -8.30
C ARG A 185 17.98 18.87 -7.14
N ASP A 186 18.81 18.49 -6.17
CA ASP A 186 18.42 17.68 -5.01
C ASP A 186 17.62 16.41 -5.41
N ASP A 187 18.12 15.69 -6.42
CA ASP A 187 17.50 14.50 -7.02
C ASP A 187 16.05 14.71 -7.50
N ARG A 188 15.75 15.90 -8.02
CA ARG A 188 14.45 16.26 -8.59
C ARG A 188 14.62 17.06 -9.89
N LEU A 189 13.70 16.87 -10.83
CA LEU A 189 13.60 17.71 -12.02
C LEU A 189 13.02 19.08 -11.67
N VAL A 190 13.70 20.15 -12.09
CA VAL A 190 13.28 21.54 -11.90
C VAL A 190 13.26 22.22 -13.27
N ALA A 191 12.12 22.80 -13.63
CA ALA A 191 11.98 23.60 -14.84
C ALA A 191 12.07 25.09 -14.51
N TYR A 192 12.90 25.81 -15.26
CA TYR A 192 12.99 27.26 -15.25
C TYR A 192 12.41 27.75 -16.57
N VAL A 193 11.39 28.59 -16.52
CA VAL A 193 10.63 29.01 -17.70
C VAL A 193 10.56 30.52 -17.77
N ALA A 194 10.65 31.07 -18.99
CA ALA A 194 10.45 32.49 -19.25
C ALA A 194 9.24 32.67 -20.16
N GLY A 195 8.36 33.63 -19.83
CA GLY A 195 7.15 33.88 -20.60
C GLY A 195 6.15 34.77 -19.86
N SER A 196 5.09 35.18 -20.53
CA SER A 196 4.07 36.08 -19.97
C SER A 196 2.81 35.31 -19.58
N GLY A 197 2.35 35.50 -18.34
CA GLY A 197 1.12 34.85 -17.85
C GLY A 197 1.28 33.35 -17.57
N VAL A 198 2.48 32.89 -17.24
CA VAL A 198 2.75 31.49 -16.92
C VAL A 198 2.08 31.11 -15.60
N ASP A 199 1.09 30.22 -15.67
CA ASP A 199 0.58 29.48 -14.52
C ASP A 199 1.39 28.18 -14.37
N THR A 200 2.14 28.06 -13.28
CA THR A 200 3.03 26.90 -13.02
C THR A 200 2.27 25.61 -12.79
N THR A 201 1.04 25.68 -12.27
CA THR A 201 0.18 24.50 -12.04
C THR A 201 -0.38 23.98 -13.36
N ASP A 202 -0.87 24.90 -14.19
CA ASP A 202 -1.36 24.55 -15.53
C ASP A 202 -0.24 24.01 -16.42
N LEU A 203 0.95 24.60 -16.35
CA LEU A 203 2.11 24.14 -17.13
C LEU A 203 2.58 22.73 -16.71
N ARG A 204 2.54 22.41 -15.40
CA ARG A 204 2.84 21.05 -14.92
C ARG A 204 1.77 20.05 -15.33
N ARG A 205 0.49 20.43 -15.32
CA ARG A 205 -0.61 19.61 -15.83
C ARG A 205 -0.48 19.36 -17.32
N PHE A 206 -0.13 20.38 -18.10
CA PHE A 206 0.15 20.28 -19.52
C PHE A 206 1.30 19.31 -19.78
N ALA A 207 2.41 19.43 -19.04
CA ALA A 207 3.53 18.51 -19.12
C ALA A 207 3.12 17.05 -18.79
N GLY A 208 2.32 16.83 -17.74
CA GLY A 208 1.85 15.50 -17.33
C GLY A 208 0.87 14.82 -18.29
N ARG A 209 0.27 15.56 -19.23
CA ARG A 209 -0.54 14.97 -20.32
C ARG A 209 0.33 14.40 -21.45
N GLU A 210 1.54 14.94 -21.62
CA GLU A 210 2.41 14.68 -22.77
C GLU A 210 3.68 13.90 -22.38
N LEU A 211 4.01 13.85 -21.08
CA LEU A 211 5.21 13.21 -20.53
C LEU A 211 4.83 12.20 -19.44
N PRO A 212 5.58 11.09 -19.30
CA PRO A 212 5.47 10.19 -18.16
C PRO A 212 5.74 10.91 -16.81
N ASP A 213 5.15 10.43 -15.72
CA ASP A 213 5.22 11.06 -14.38
C ASP A 213 6.64 11.35 -13.90
N HIS A 214 7.60 10.46 -14.17
CA HIS A 214 9.00 10.64 -13.76
C HIS A 214 9.72 11.75 -14.55
N MET A 215 9.19 12.19 -15.68
CA MET A 215 9.69 13.30 -16.50
C MET A 215 8.99 14.64 -16.21
N VAL A 216 7.91 14.64 -15.43
CA VAL A 216 7.20 15.88 -15.06
C VAL A 216 8.03 16.64 -14.00
N PRO A 217 8.40 17.91 -14.24
CA PRO A 217 9.16 18.69 -13.28
C PRO A 217 8.47 18.76 -11.91
N ALA A 218 9.24 18.52 -10.85
CA ALA A 218 8.79 18.61 -9.47
C ALA A 218 8.53 20.07 -9.06
N ALA A 219 9.24 21.03 -9.67
CA ALA A 219 9.03 22.46 -9.49
C ALA A 219 9.17 23.19 -10.84
N VAL A 220 8.42 24.30 -10.97
CA VAL A 220 8.54 25.24 -12.10
C VAL A 220 8.84 26.63 -11.52
N VAL A 221 9.91 27.25 -11.97
CA VAL A 221 10.34 28.60 -11.56
C VAL A 221 10.19 29.53 -12.75
N VAL A 222 9.36 30.56 -12.61
CA VAL A 222 9.16 31.58 -13.65
C VAL A 222 10.24 32.66 -13.51
N LEU A 223 10.92 32.96 -14.62
CA LEU A 223 11.95 34.00 -14.71
C LEU A 223 11.56 35.03 -15.77
N ASP A 224 12.04 36.27 -15.62
CA ASP A 224 11.90 37.30 -16.65
C ASP A 224 12.64 36.89 -17.95
N ALA A 225 13.80 36.24 -17.81
CA ALA A 225 14.57 35.61 -18.87
C ALA A 225 15.51 34.53 -18.29
N LEU A 226 15.89 33.54 -19.10
CA LEU A 226 16.91 32.56 -18.69
C LEU A 226 18.29 33.23 -18.57
N PRO A 227 19.03 33.07 -17.46
CA PRO A 227 20.35 33.67 -17.32
C PRO A 227 21.34 32.96 -18.25
N LEU A 228 22.04 33.72 -19.08
CA LEU A 228 23.06 33.22 -20.02
C LEU A 228 24.45 33.76 -19.65
N THR A 229 25.46 32.93 -19.83
CA THR A 229 26.89 33.30 -19.77
C THR A 229 27.28 34.19 -20.96
N SER A 230 28.46 34.83 -20.90
CA SER A 230 29.01 35.63 -22.01
C SER A 230 29.15 34.88 -23.35
N ASN A 231 29.13 33.54 -23.31
CA ASN A 231 29.19 32.67 -24.49
C ASN A 231 27.79 32.20 -24.95
N GLY A 232 26.71 32.76 -24.42
CA GLY A 232 25.32 32.43 -24.82
C GLY A 232 24.79 31.09 -24.30
N LYS A 233 25.47 30.45 -23.33
CA LYS A 233 25.01 29.21 -22.68
C LYS A 233 24.32 29.50 -21.34
N LEU A 234 23.36 28.68 -20.93
CA LEU A 234 22.68 28.77 -19.63
C LEU A 234 23.68 28.87 -18.45
N ASP A 235 23.58 29.93 -17.66
CA ASP A 235 24.34 30.11 -16.43
C ASP A 235 23.60 29.44 -15.26
N ARG A 236 23.93 28.16 -15.03
CA ARG A 236 23.32 27.36 -13.97
C ARG A 236 23.57 27.89 -12.55
N LYS A 237 24.65 28.66 -12.34
CA LYS A 237 24.95 29.24 -11.02
C LYS A 237 24.07 30.44 -10.71
N ALA A 238 23.59 31.12 -11.74
CA ALA A 238 22.69 32.26 -11.63
C ALA A 238 21.21 31.85 -11.50
N LEU A 239 20.89 30.55 -11.61
CA LEU A 239 19.52 30.06 -11.44
C LEU A 239 19.09 30.12 -9.96
N PRO A 240 17.98 30.80 -9.64
CA PRO A 240 17.50 30.90 -8.26
C PRO A 240 17.14 29.51 -7.70
N ALA A 241 17.20 29.39 -6.38
CA ALA A 241 16.74 28.18 -5.70
C ALA A 241 15.23 28.00 -5.97
N PRO A 242 14.79 26.82 -6.43
CA PRO A 242 13.38 26.55 -6.61
C PRO A 242 12.71 26.46 -5.24
N ASP A 243 11.52 27.04 -5.14
CA ASP A 243 10.63 26.74 -4.02
C ASP A 243 9.92 25.41 -4.31
N PHE A 244 10.31 24.37 -3.58
CA PHE A 244 9.75 23.02 -3.72
C PHE A 244 8.38 22.85 -3.03
N SER A 245 7.75 23.95 -2.59
CA SER A 245 6.41 23.97 -1.98
C SER A 245 5.25 23.58 -2.92
N ALA A 246 5.51 23.35 -4.22
CA ALA A 246 4.47 23.29 -5.26
C ALA A 246 3.88 21.89 -5.60
N LYS A 247 3.81 20.94 -4.66
CA LYS A 247 3.08 19.66 -4.86
C LYS A 247 2.00 19.36 -3.83
N VAL A 248 1.61 20.38 -3.09
CA VAL A 248 0.72 20.32 -1.95
C VAL A 248 0.01 21.67 -1.93
N SER A 249 -1.28 21.72 -1.64
CA SER A 249 -2.06 22.94 -1.68
C SER A 249 -1.36 24.14 -0.99
N SER A 250 -1.51 25.31 -1.60
CA SER A 250 -0.64 26.48 -1.57
C SER A 250 -0.59 27.30 -0.26
N ARG A 251 -0.81 26.70 0.91
CA ARG A 251 -0.81 27.44 2.19
C ARG A 251 -0.14 26.67 3.32
N ALA A 252 0.81 27.35 3.95
CA ALA A 252 1.50 26.85 5.13
C ALA A 252 0.58 26.91 6.36
N PRO A 253 0.80 26.04 7.36
CA PRO A 253 0.21 26.17 8.69
C PRO A 253 0.37 27.57 9.28
N ARG A 254 -0.67 28.05 9.95
CA ARG A 254 -0.78 29.37 10.57
C ARG A 254 -0.93 29.28 12.09
N THR A 255 -1.34 28.12 12.59
CA THR A 255 -1.54 27.83 14.02
C THR A 255 -0.72 26.61 14.43
N GLU A 256 -0.44 26.48 15.72
CA GLU A 256 0.24 25.31 16.29
C GLU A 256 -0.55 24.00 16.05
N GLN A 257 -1.88 24.09 16.02
CA GLN A 257 -2.75 22.97 15.67
C GLN A 257 -2.58 22.56 14.20
N GLU A 258 -2.58 23.53 13.27
CA GLU A 258 -2.35 23.28 11.85
C GLU A 258 -0.95 22.69 11.61
N GLU A 259 0.08 23.17 12.31
CA GLU A 259 1.46 22.64 12.20
C GLU A 259 1.54 21.20 12.68
N THR A 260 0.93 20.92 13.82
CA THR A 260 0.90 19.57 14.40
C THR A 260 0.15 18.61 13.49
N LEU A 261 -1.05 18.96 13.03
CA LEU A 261 -1.86 18.08 12.17
C LEU A 261 -1.22 17.89 10.79
N ALA A 262 -0.62 18.92 10.18
CA ALA A 262 0.10 18.79 8.92
C ALA A 262 1.28 17.81 9.03
N ARG A 263 2.06 17.91 10.10
CA ARG A 263 3.15 16.97 10.40
C ARG A 263 2.62 15.56 10.56
N LEU A 264 1.55 15.38 11.34
CA LEU A 264 0.97 14.07 11.59
C LEU A 264 0.38 13.43 10.34
N PHE A 265 -0.31 14.19 9.47
CA PHE A 265 -0.77 13.71 8.16
C PHE A 265 0.41 13.19 7.33
N ALA A 266 1.49 13.97 7.25
CA ALA A 266 2.69 13.58 6.50
C ALA A 266 3.30 12.29 7.05
N GLU A 267 3.42 12.17 8.38
CA GLU A 267 3.98 10.99 9.03
C GLU A 267 3.13 9.71 8.86
N VAL A 268 1.80 9.81 8.89
CA VAL A 268 0.91 8.63 8.77
C VAL A 268 0.70 8.21 7.32
N LEU A 269 0.77 9.15 6.37
CA LEU A 269 0.64 8.90 4.93
C LEU A 269 1.98 8.59 4.25
N GLY A 270 3.11 8.68 4.97
CA GLY A 270 4.45 8.47 4.40
C GLY A 270 4.86 9.56 3.41
N LEU A 271 4.34 10.79 3.59
CA LEU A 271 4.62 11.94 2.73
C LEU A 271 5.70 12.83 3.38
N GLU A 272 6.46 13.54 2.55
CA GLU A 272 7.46 14.49 3.05
C GLU A 272 6.80 15.71 3.74
N ARG A 273 5.70 16.21 3.16
CA ARG A 273 4.96 17.40 3.61
C ARG A 273 3.48 17.32 3.20
N VAL A 274 2.62 17.96 4.00
CA VAL A 274 1.18 18.15 3.76
C VAL A 274 0.82 19.61 4.08
N GLY A 275 -0.06 20.22 3.29
CA GLY A 275 -0.48 21.61 3.39
C GLY A 275 -1.86 21.71 3.99
N ILE A 276 -2.29 22.94 4.30
CA ILE A 276 -3.51 23.09 5.10
C ILE A 276 -4.80 22.77 4.36
N ASP A 277 -4.81 22.79 3.02
CA ASP A 277 -5.99 22.54 2.18
C ASP A 277 -6.00 21.13 1.57
N ASP A 278 -5.02 20.27 1.90
CA ASP A 278 -4.98 18.93 1.34
C ASP A 278 -5.88 18.00 2.14
N GLY A 279 -6.82 17.36 1.43
CA GLY A 279 -7.71 16.37 2.01
C GLY A 279 -6.96 15.09 2.39
N PHE A 280 -7.19 14.61 3.60
CA PHE A 280 -6.60 13.37 4.11
C PHE A 280 -6.83 12.17 3.17
N PHE A 281 -8.05 12.04 2.65
CA PHE A 281 -8.44 10.95 1.74
C PHE A 281 -7.97 11.19 0.30
N ASP A 282 -7.83 12.45 -0.14
CA ASP A 282 -7.27 12.78 -1.45
C ASP A 282 -5.79 12.38 -1.54
N LEU A 283 -5.09 12.46 -0.41
CA LEU A 283 -3.70 12.03 -0.26
C LEU A 283 -3.55 10.51 -0.06
N GLY A 284 -4.64 9.74 -0.19
CA GLY A 284 -4.62 8.28 -0.08
C GLY A 284 -4.78 7.76 1.36
N GLY A 285 -5.22 8.59 2.30
CA GLY A 285 -5.62 8.16 3.63
C GLY A 285 -6.82 7.21 3.59
N ASP A 286 -6.87 6.28 4.55
CA ASP A 286 -8.00 5.37 4.76
C ASP A 286 -8.46 5.39 6.23
N SER A 287 -9.50 4.62 6.57
CA SER A 287 -10.06 4.56 7.92
C SER A 287 -9.06 4.07 8.97
N ILE A 288 -8.13 3.17 8.62
CA ILE A 288 -7.13 2.64 9.54
C ILE A 288 -6.05 3.70 9.80
N ILE A 289 -5.58 4.37 8.75
CA ILE A 289 -4.63 5.48 8.88
C ILE A 289 -5.28 6.64 9.66
N ALA A 290 -6.59 6.90 9.50
CA ALA A 290 -7.32 7.91 10.28
C ALA A 290 -7.32 7.59 11.78
N ILE A 291 -7.47 6.33 12.18
CA ILE A 291 -7.36 5.92 13.59
C ILE A 291 -5.93 6.15 14.12
N GLN A 292 -4.91 5.87 13.30
CA GLN A 292 -3.52 6.16 13.67
C GLN A 292 -3.29 7.68 13.83
N LEU A 293 -3.85 8.49 12.94
CA LEU A 293 -3.81 9.95 13.01
C LEU A 293 -4.43 10.45 14.32
N VAL A 294 -5.62 9.96 14.68
CA VAL A 294 -6.29 10.30 15.95
C VAL A 294 -5.42 9.96 17.15
N SER A 295 -4.86 8.75 17.17
CA SER A 295 -3.99 8.31 18.28
C SER A 295 -2.75 9.19 18.41
N ARG A 296 -2.09 9.55 17.30
CA ARG A 296 -0.89 10.41 17.31
C ARG A 296 -1.22 11.89 17.57
N ALA A 297 -2.37 12.38 17.12
CA ALA A 297 -2.85 13.73 17.41
C ALA A 297 -3.00 13.92 18.92
N ARG A 298 -3.60 12.93 19.58
CA ARG A 298 -3.78 12.96 21.04
C ARG A 298 -2.46 12.92 21.80
N GLN A 299 -1.50 12.12 21.35
CA GLN A 299 -0.13 12.13 21.89
C GLN A 299 0.55 13.49 21.73
N SER A 300 0.21 14.23 20.67
CA SER A 300 0.69 15.58 20.42
C SER A 300 -0.17 16.66 21.10
N GLY A 301 -1.08 16.27 22.00
CA GLY A 301 -1.91 17.19 22.78
C GLY A 301 -3.17 17.68 22.08
N LEU A 302 -3.59 17.06 20.97
CA LEU A 302 -4.80 17.41 20.22
C LEU A 302 -5.82 16.27 20.24
N VAL A 303 -7.04 16.56 20.69
CA VAL A 303 -8.15 15.62 20.58
C VAL A 303 -8.93 15.91 19.32
N ILE A 304 -8.98 14.88 18.47
CA ILE A 304 -9.80 14.77 17.28
C ILE A 304 -10.43 13.37 17.29
N THR A 305 -11.55 13.22 16.61
CA THR A 305 -12.28 11.96 16.50
C THR A 305 -12.17 11.42 15.07
N PRO A 306 -12.18 10.09 14.84
CA PRO A 306 -12.35 9.51 13.51
C PRO A 306 -13.46 10.19 12.72
N ARG A 307 -14.62 10.44 13.34
CA ARG A 307 -15.73 11.17 12.71
C ARG A 307 -15.33 12.56 12.23
N GLU A 308 -14.63 13.33 13.05
CA GLU A 308 -14.13 14.67 12.67
C GLU A 308 -13.14 14.58 11.51
N VAL A 309 -12.24 13.58 11.45
CA VAL A 309 -11.35 13.37 10.29
C VAL A 309 -12.14 13.13 9.00
N PHE A 310 -13.27 12.42 9.08
CA PHE A 310 -14.14 12.17 7.92
C PHE A 310 -14.95 13.39 7.49
N GLN A 311 -15.35 14.24 8.44
CA GLN A 311 -16.16 15.44 8.18
C GLN A 311 -15.31 16.65 7.79
N HIS A 312 -14.11 16.76 8.36
CA HIS A 312 -13.17 17.86 8.22
C HIS A 312 -11.89 17.31 7.60
N GLN A 313 -11.94 17.08 6.29
CA GLN A 313 -10.97 16.24 5.59
C GLN A 313 -9.63 16.95 5.42
N THR A 314 -9.62 18.29 5.41
CA THR A 314 -8.39 19.08 5.29
C THR A 314 -7.78 19.38 6.66
N VAL A 315 -6.45 19.59 6.69
CA VAL A 315 -5.76 20.00 7.92
C VAL A 315 -6.37 21.28 8.51
N GLN A 316 -6.75 22.26 7.68
CA GLN A 316 -7.39 23.49 8.15
C GLN A 316 -8.72 23.23 8.84
N GLU A 317 -9.60 22.46 8.20
CA GLU A 317 -10.93 22.17 8.75
C GLU A 317 -10.81 21.37 10.05
N LEU A 318 -9.91 20.38 10.07
CA LEU A 318 -9.70 19.53 11.23
C LEU A 318 -9.05 20.30 12.39
N ALA A 319 -8.10 21.18 12.10
CA ALA A 319 -7.49 22.05 13.10
C ALA A 319 -8.51 23.00 13.75
N ALA A 320 -9.56 23.39 13.02
CA ALA A 320 -10.62 24.24 13.54
C ALA A 320 -11.54 23.51 14.54
N THR A 321 -11.61 22.17 14.49
CA THR A 321 -12.41 21.35 15.42
C THR A 321 -11.58 20.65 16.49
N ALA A 322 -10.26 20.56 16.29
CA ALA A 322 -9.33 19.96 17.24
C ALA A 322 -9.32 20.70 18.59
N ARG A 323 -9.37 19.95 19.68
CA ARG A 323 -9.39 20.49 21.05
C ARG A 323 -8.08 20.19 21.77
N PRO A 324 -7.59 21.07 22.68
CA PRO A 324 -6.46 20.73 23.52
C PRO A 324 -6.76 19.51 24.41
N ALA A 325 -5.85 18.55 24.47
CA ALA A 325 -5.97 17.41 25.36
C ALA A 325 -5.98 17.88 26.83
N GLY A 326 -7.04 17.52 27.56
CA GLY A 326 -7.26 17.90 28.95
C GLY A 326 -8.42 18.88 29.18
N GLU A 327 -8.98 19.48 28.13
CA GLU A 327 -10.21 20.28 28.19
C GLU A 327 -11.40 19.54 27.56
N GLY A 328 -12.42 19.21 28.35
CA GLY A 328 -13.76 18.89 27.84
C GLY A 328 -14.08 17.42 27.51
N ASP A 329 -13.10 16.51 27.50
CA ASP A 329 -13.39 15.07 27.38
C ASP A 329 -13.30 14.39 28.74
N GLU A 330 -14.47 14.11 29.33
CA GLU A 330 -14.62 13.20 30.46
C GLU A 330 -14.44 11.75 29.99
N ILE A 331 -13.26 11.40 29.45
CA ILE A 331 -12.87 9.99 29.34
C ILE A 331 -12.67 9.50 30.77
N GLU A 332 -13.64 8.72 31.23
CA GLU A 332 -13.69 8.22 32.59
C GLU A 332 -12.45 7.35 32.85
N ALA A 333 -11.56 7.81 33.73
CA ALA A 333 -10.36 7.07 34.07
C ALA A 333 -10.75 5.73 34.73
N GLU A 334 -10.31 4.63 34.14
CA GLU A 334 -10.55 3.31 34.70
C GLU A 334 -9.70 3.07 35.94
N ALA A 335 -10.31 2.49 36.99
CA ALA A 335 -9.57 2.03 38.14
C ALA A 335 -8.59 0.90 37.74
N PRO A 336 -7.41 0.81 38.36
CA PRO A 336 -6.48 -0.30 38.10
C PRO A 336 -7.16 -1.66 38.22
N GLY A 337 -7.03 -2.49 37.18
CA GLY A 337 -7.66 -3.81 37.11
C GLY A 337 -9.11 -3.83 36.64
N ALA A 338 -9.71 -2.70 36.25
CA ALA A 338 -11.08 -2.64 35.73
C ALA A 338 -11.29 -3.50 34.46
N GLY A 339 -10.24 -3.74 33.68
CA GLY A 339 -10.28 -4.61 32.51
C GLY A 339 -10.39 -6.11 32.81
N VAL A 340 -10.21 -6.54 34.05
CA VAL A 340 -10.24 -7.96 34.48
C VAL A 340 -11.67 -8.42 34.77
N GLY A 341 -11.97 -9.68 34.42
CA GLY A 341 -13.24 -10.35 34.72
C GLY A 341 -14.08 -10.68 33.47
N PRO A 342 -15.36 -11.05 33.66
CA PRO A 342 -16.27 -11.37 32.57
C PRO A 342 -16.47 -10.17 31.64
N VAL A 343 -16.41 -10.43 30.34
CA VAL A 343 -16.62 -9.47 29.26
C VAL A 343 -17.99 -9.73 28.63
N PRO A 344 -18.89 -8.74 28.54
CA PRO A 344 -20.13 -8.91 27.79
C PRO A 344 -19.85 -9.40 26.37
N ILE A 345 -20.68 -10.32 25.85
CA ILE A 345 -20.47 -10.84 24.51
C ILE A 345 -20.67 -9.71 23.49
N THR A 346 -19.62 -9.41 22.73
CA THR A 346 -19.66 -8.37 21.70
C THR A 346 -20.31 -8.95 20.44
N PRO A 347 -20.89 -8.10 19.57
CA PRO A 347 -21.54 -8.56 18.35
C PRO A 347 -20.69 -9.52 17.51
N ILE A 348 -19.41 -9.22 17.33
CA ILE A 348 -18.51 -10.04 16.53
C ILE A 348 -18.18 -11.41 17.17
N ILE A 349 -18.14 -11.48 18.51
CA ILE A 349 -17.94 -12.76 19.21
C ILE A 349 -19.24 -13.59 19.15
N ALA A 350 -20.40 -12.94 19.22
CA ALA A 350 -21.69 -13.59 19.03
C ALA A 350 -21.85 -14.11 17.59
N TRP A 351 -21.49 -13.31 16.58
CA TRP A 351 -21.42 -13.75 15.18
C TRP A 351 -20.51 -14.99 15.01
N LEU A 352 -19.33 -15.00 15.64
CA LEU A 352 -18.42 -16.14 15.58
C LEU A 352 -19.02 -17.39 16.23
N ARG A 353 -19.68 -17.24 17.39
CA ARG A 353 -20.40 -18.32 18.07
C ARG A 353 -21.49 -18.89 17.15
N ASP A 354 -22.30 -18.04 16.54
CA ASP A 354 -23.43 -18.43 15.69
C ASP A 354 -22.92 -19.14 14.42
N ARG A 355 -21.81 -18.67 13.84
CA ARG A 355 -21.14 -19.29 12.68
C ARG A 355 -20.73 -20.74 12.92
N VAL A 356 -20.37 -21.10 14.15
CA VAL A 356 -19.94 -22.46 14.52
C VAL A 356 -20.97 -23.22 15.35
N ASP A 357 -22.22 -22.75 15.42
CA ASP A 357 -23.30 -23.35 16.20
C ASP A 357 -22.89 -23.60 17.68
N GLY A 358 -22.11 -22.68 18.24
CA GLY A 358 -21.60 -22.73 19.61
C GLY A 358 -20.45 -23.72 19.87
N ASP A 359 -20.02 -24.51 18.88
CA ASP A 359 -18.89 -25.45 19.03
C ASP A 359 -17.54 -24.71 19.02
N ALA A 360 -17.07 -24.35 20.20
CA ALA A 360 -15.79 -23.67 20.39
C ALA A 360 -14.56 -24.47 19.91
N SER A 361 -14.68 -25.79 19.72
CA SER A 361 -13.58 -26.59 19.18
C SER A 361 -13.30 -26.30 17.71
N LEU A 362 -14.26 -25.71 16.98
CA LEU A 362 -14.13 -25.31 15.58
C LEU A 362 -13.44 -23.94 15.41
N VAL A 363 -13.16 -23.22 16.51
CA VAL A 363 -12.46 -21.93 16.46
C VAL A 363 -11.08 -21.96 17.09
N SER A 364 -10.61 -23.07 17.64
CA SER A 364 -9.30 -23.15 18.31
C SER A 364 -8.16 -22.62 17.44
N GLY A 365 -8.17 -22.95 16.13
CA GLY A 365 -7.19 -22.48 15.16
C GLY A 365 -7.52 -21.16 14.46
N PHE A 366 -8.55 -20.39 14.87
CA PHE A 366 -8.93 -19.14 14.23
C PHE A 366 -8.02 -17.99 14.68
N HIS A 367 -7.09 -17.58 13.81
CA HIS A 367 -5.96 -16.73 14.21
C HIS A 367 -5.56 -15.70 13.15
N GLN A 368 -4.78 -14.71 13.58
CA GLN A 368 -3.95 -13.89 12.72
C GLN A 368 -2.48 -14.13 13.06
N ALA A 369 -1.61 -14.03 12.06
CA ALA A 369 -0.18 -14.22 12.25
C ALA A 369 0.64 -13.13 11.55
N MET A 370 1.79 -12.80 12.14
CA MET A 370 2.79 -11.90 11.57
C MET A 370 4.18 -12.49 11.73
N LEU A 371 4.98 -12.43 10.66
CA LEU A 371 6.38 -12.83 10.67
C LEU A 371 7.25 -11.58 10.54
N LEU A 372 8.15 -11.40 11.51
CA LEU A 372 9.03 -10.23 11.58
C LEU A 372 10.48 -10.65 11.45
N ARG A 373 11.30 -9.77 10.87
CA ARG A 373 12.76 -9.82 10.98
C ARG A 373 13.17 -9.42 12.39
N THR A 374 14.08 -10.16 13.02
CA THR A 374 14.53 -9.86 14.39
C THR A 374 15.97 -9.36 14.41
N PRO A 375 16.34 -8.46 15.32
CA PRO A 375 17.75 -8.12 15.53
C PRO A 375 18.59 -9.37 15.85
N PRO A 376 19.86 -9.43 15.40
CA PRO A 376 20.80 -10.46 15.87
C PRO A 376 20.87 -10.47 17.40
N GLY A 377 20.80 -11.67 18.00
CA GLY A 377 20.85 -11.80 19.45
C GLY A 377 19.61 -11.27 20.20
N LEU A 378 18.41 -11.34 19.61
CA LEU A 378 17.12 -11.02 20.24
C LEU A 378 17.02 -11.53 21.69
N GLY A 379 17.40 -12.80 21.90
CA GLY A 379 17.53 -13.45 23.21
C GLY A 379 16.18 -13.87 23.81
N THR A 380 16.04 -15.16 24.13
CA THR A 380 14.79 -15.73 24.67
C THR A 380 14.36 -15.05 25.97
N GLU A 381 15.29 -14.77 26.89
CA GLU A 381 14.96 -14.13 28.17
C GLU A 381 14.35 -12.74 27.98
N ARG A 382 14.91 -11.92 27.08
CA ARG A 382 14.40 -10.58 26.79
C ARG A 382 13.06 -10.63 26.06
N LEU A 383 12.92 -11.55 25.10
CA LEU A 383 11.66 -11.76 24.40
C LEU A 383 10.55 -12.20 25.37
N THR A 384 10.84 -13.15 26.26
CA THR A 384 9.90 -13.61 27.29
C THR A 384 9.53 -12.48 28.25
N ALA A 385 10.50 -11.66 28.68
CA ALA A 385 10.22 -10.50 29.53
C ALA A 385 9.35 -9.45 28.81
N ALA A 386 9.62 -9.19 27.53
CA ALA A 386 8.82 -8.29 26.71
C ALA A 386 7.38 -8.80 26.54
N LEU A 387 7.21 -10.09 26.26
CA LEU A 387 5.89 -10.72 26.18
C LEU A 387 5.15 -10.64 27.52
N ALA A 388 5.83 -10.88 28.64
CA ALA A 388 5.23 -10.74 29.97
C ALA A 388 4.72 -9.31 30.21
N ALA A 389 5.51 -8.29 29.84
CA ALA A 389 5.09 -6.89 29.93
C ALA A 389 3.86 -6.60 29.06
N LEU A 390 3.78 -7.17 27.85
CA LEU A 390 2.63 -7.03 26.96
C LEU A 390 1.38 -7.71 27.51
N LEU A 391 1.51 -8.96 27.98
CA LEU A 391 0.43 -9.70 28.63
C LEU A 391 -0.10 -8.95 29.85
N ASP A 392 0.79 -8.27 30.59
CA ASP A 392 0.42 -7.51 31.77
C ASP A 392 -0.28 -6.19 31.44
N HIS A 393 0.15 -5.54 30.37
CA HIS A 393 -0.34 -4.23 29.93
C HIS A 393 -1.62 -4.29 29.09
N HIS A 394 -1.74 -5.28 28.19
CA HIS A 394 -2.90 -5.47 27.30
C HIS A 394 -3.79 -6.60 27.81
N ASP A 395 -4.77 -6.23 28.64
CA ASP A 395 -5.69 -7.14 29.33
C ASP A 395 -6.23 -8.29 28.47
N VAL A 396 -6.65 -8.01 27.23
CA VAL A 396 -7.28 -8.98 26.33
C VAL A 396 -6.36 -10.16 25.99
N LEU A 397 -5.03 -10.00 26.05
CA LEU A 397 -4.08 -11.08 25.77
C LEU A 397 -4.10 -12.20 26.82
N ARG A 398 -4.83 -12.01 27.93
CA ARG A 398 -5.09 -13.00 28.98
C ARG A 398 -6.53 -13.54 28.94
N LEU A 399 -7.22 -13.38 27.82
CA LEU A 399 -8.60 -13.82 27.66
C LEU A 399 -8.70 -15.35 27.73
N ARG A 400 -9.75 -15.84 28.39
CA ARG A 400 -10.26 -17.21 28.31
C ARG A 400 -11.67 -17.16 27.75
N LEU A 401 -12.06 -18.17 26.99
CA LEU A 401 -13.43 -18.39 26.58
C LEU A 401 -14.07 -19.46 27.47
N ASP A 402 -14.96 -19.06 28.36
CA ASP A 402 -15.75 -20.02 29.14
C ASP A 402 -16.92 -20.50 28.28
N VAL A 403 -17.07 -21.82 28.14
CA VAL A 403 -18.09 -22.44 27.28
C VAL A 403 -18.95 -23.40 28.12
N ASP A 404 -20.26 -23.16 28.15
CA ASP A 404 -21.24 -24.00 28.85
C ASP A 404 -22.45 -24.27 27.96
N GLY A 405 -22.59 -25.50 27.47
CA GLY A 405 -23.72 -25.91 26.62
C GLY A 405 -23.90 -25.05 25.37
N GLY A 406 -22.81 -24.66 24.72
CA GLY A 406 -22.81 -23.78 23.53
C GLY A 406 -22.88 -22.28 23.84
N ARG A 407 -23.12 -21.88 25.09
CA ARG A 407 -23.03 -20.47 25.51
C ARG A 407 -21.58 -20.08 25.75
N TRP A 408 -21.19 -18.94 25.19
CA TRP A 408 -19.85 -18.41 25.28
C TRP A 408 -19.81 -17.22 26.24
N GLN A 409 -18.81 -17.19 27.12
CA GLN A 409 -18.54 -16.07 28.02
C GLN A 409 -17.02 -15.79 28.03
N PRO A 410 -16.57 -14.73 27.35
CA PRO A 410 -15.18 -14.33 27.44
C PRO A 410 -14.87 -13.78 28.84
N VAL A 411 -13.69 -14.12 29.37
CA VAL A 411 -13.22 -13.71 30.70
C VAL A 411 -11.76 -13.29 30.60
N VAL A 412 -11.47 -12.04 30.94
CA VAL A 412 -10.10 -11.56 31.08
C VAL A 412 -9.56 -11.99 32.45
N ARG A 413 -8.42 -12.67 32.45
CA ARG A 413 -7.74 -13.11 33.69
C ARG A 413 -6.78 -12.03 34.23
N PRO A 414 -6.47 -12.03 35.54
CA PRO A 414 -5.60 -11.02 36.15
C PRO A 414 -4.14 -11.10 35.65
N PRO A 415 -3.34 -10.04 35.85
CA PRO A 415 -1.89 -10.06 35.64
C PRO A 415 -1.18 -11.23 36.30
N GLY A 416 -0.14 -11.74 35.62
CA GLY A 416 0.60 -12.93 36.06
C GLY A 416 -0.16 -14.26 35.97
N SER A 417 -1.39 -14.30 35.44
CA SER A 417 -2.16 -15.55 35.27
C SER A 417 -1.73 -16.40 34.06
N VAL A 418 -0.86 -15.84 33.20
CA VAL A 418 -0.34 -16.50 32.00
C VAL A 418 1.18 -16.55 32.11
N ASP A 419 1.74 -17.75 31.97
CA ASP A 419 3.18 -17.94 31.93
C ASP A 419 3.71 -17.58 30.54
N ALA A 420 4.34 -16.40 30.43
CA ALA A 420 4.94 -15.93 29.18
C ALA A 420 5.99 -16.90 28.63
N ALA A 421 6.73 -17.61 29.49
CA ALA A 421 7.75 -18.55 29.04
C ALA A 421 7.15 -19.76 28.32
N ALA A 422 5.94 -20.18 28.71
CA ALA A 422 5.22 -21.26 28.05
C ALA A 422 4.69 -20.89 26.65
N LEU A 423 4.63 -19.59 26.32
CA LEU A 423 4.16 -19.10 25.02
C LEU A 423 5.30 -18.82 24.03
N VAL A 424 6.56 -18.83 24.48
CA VAL A 424 7.74 -18.55 23.65
C VAL A 424 8.45 -19.86 23.30
N THR A 425 8.51 -20.17 22.01
CA THR A 425 9.28 -21.28 21.48
C THR A 425 10.52 -20.73 20.75
N ARG A 426 11.71 -21.23 21.09
CA ARG A 426 12.93 -20.98 20.33
C ARG A 426 13.20 -22.16 19.40
N VAL A 427 13.45 -21.86 18.13
CA VAL A 427 13.81 -22.83 17.10
C VAL A 427 15.15 -22.42 16.53
N ASP A 428 16.16 -23.27 16.68
CA ASP A 428 17.49 -23.03 16.10
C ASP A 428 17.44 -23.26 14.59
N VAL A 429 17.71 -22.20 13.82
CA VAL A 429 17.80 -22.24 12.36
C VAL A 429 19.18 -21.82 11.87
N ALA A 430 20.17 -21.73 12.76
CA ALA A 430 21.53 -21.33 12.40
C ALA A 430 22.14 -22.30 11.38
N GLY A 431 22.65 -21.74 10.28
CA GLY A 431 23.25 -22.53 9.20
C GLY A 431 22.26 -23.29 8.31
N LEU A 432 20.94 -23.08 8.48
CA LEU A 432 19.95 -23.50 7.49
C LEU A 432 19.96 -22.55 6.29
N ASP A 433 19.68 -23.10 5.11
CA ASP A 433 19.44 -22.31 3.89
C ASP A 433 18.00 -21.76 3.86
N GLY A 434 17.73 -20.80 2.96
CA GLY A 434 16.44 -20.11 2.90
C GLY A 434 15.23 -21.04 2.71
N ASP A 435 15.34 -22.04 1.84
CA ASP A 435 14.25 -23.00 1.57
C ASP A 435 13.91 -23.83 2.81
N LYS A 436 14.94 -24.28 3.56
CA LYS A 436 14.72 -24.99 4.82
C LYS A 436 14.14 -24.10 5.91
N VAL A 437 14.59 -22.85 6.00
CA VAL A 437 13.99 -21.88 6.93
C VAL A 437 12.51 -21.70 6.61
N GLN A 438 12.12 -21.53 5.35
CA GLN A 438 10.73 -21.40 4.94
C GLN A 438 9.89 -22.64 5.31
N ALA A 439 10.42 -23.84 5.06
CA ALA A 439 9.74 -25.08 5.44
C ALA A 439 9.54 -25.20 6.97
N VAL A 440 10.57 -24.86 7.75
CA VAL A 440 10.51 -24.85 9.22
C VAL A 440 9.54 -23.77 9.71
N VAL A 441 9.52 -22.59 9.11
CA VAL A 441 8.56 -21.52 9.43
C VAL A 441 7.13 -22.01 9.20
N ALA A 442 6.84 -22.64 8.06
CA ALA A 442 5.51 -23.17 7.76
C ALA A 442 5.08 -24.27 8.74
N GLU A 443 5.98 -25.20 9.07
CA GLU A 443 5.72 -26.26 10.06
C GLU A 443 5.43 -25.68 11.44
N GLN A 444 6.28 -24.76 11.90
CA GLN A 444 6.15 -24.14 13.21
C GLN A 444 4.96 -23.19 13.31
N ALA A 445 4.55 -22.57 12.20
CA ALA A 445 3.31 -21.78 12.13
C ALA A 445 2.08 -22.67 12.33
N ALA A 446 2.01 -23.82 11.65
CA ALA A 446 0.94 -24.79 11.87
C ALA A 446 0.95 -25.32 13.31
N ALA A 447 2.12 -25.66 13.85
CA ALA A 447 2.23 -26.13 15.23
C ALA A 447 1.85 -25.05 16.27
N ALA A 448 2.18 -23.78 16.01
CA ALA A 448 1.78 -22.66 16.86
C ALA A 448 0.27 -22.42 16.82
N ARG A 449 -0.36 -22.47 15.65
CA ARG A 449 -1.82 -22.45 15.51
C ARG A 449 -2.46 -23.59 16.32
N ASP A 450 -1.96 -24.81 16.19
CA ASP A 450 -2.54 -25.98 16.86
C ASP A 450 -2.38 -25.96 18.38
N ARG A 451 -1.50 -25.10 18.92
CA ARG A 451 -1.36 -24.83 20.36
C ARG A 451 -2.29 -23.75 20.86
N LEU A 452 -2.96 -22.99 19.99
CA LEU A 452 -4.00 -22.06 20.41
C LEU A 452 -5.18 -22.85 20.96
N ASP A 453 -5.67 -22.38 22.10
CA ASP A 453 -6.83 -22.93 22.77
C ASP A 453 -7.48 -21.81 23.59
N PRO A 454 -8.44 -21.06 23.03
CA PRO A 454 -9.08 -19.97 23.75
C PRO A 454 -9.85 -20.47 24.99
N VAL A 455 -10.29 -21.74 25.01
CA VAL A 455 -11.03 -22.33 26.14
C VAL A 455 -10.07 -22.62 27.30
N ALA A 456 -8.88 -23.14 27.02
CA ALA A 456 -7.81 -23.25 28.01
C ALA A 456 -7.16 -21.89 28.35
N GLY A 457 -7.38 -20.87 27.52
CA GLY A 457 -6.87 -19.52 27.70
C GLY A 457 -5.52 -19.25 27.03
N THR A 458 -5.10 -20.10 26.08
CA THR A 458 -3.91 -19.91 25.25
C THR A 458 -4.30 -19.19 23.97
N VAL A 459 -4.16 -17.86 23.98
CA VAL A 459 -4.59 -16.97 22.88
C VAL A 459 -3.41 -16.37 22.09
N ALA A 460 -2.18 -16.71 22.46
CA ALA A 460 -0.96 -16.20 21.82
C ALA A 460 0.13 -17.28 21.79
N GLN A 461 0.92 -17.28 20.71
CA GLN A 461 2.14 -18.08 20.56
C GLN A 461 3.21 -17.25 19.85
N LEU A 462 4.43 -17.25 20.39
CA LEU A 462 5.59 -16.62 19.79
C LEU A 462 6.61 -17.69 19.43
N VAL A 463 7.06 -17.71 18.17
CA VAL A 463 8.12 -18.61 17.72
C VAL A 463 9.29 -17.78 17.20
N TRP A 464 10.40 -17.83 17.93
CA TRP A 464 11.65 -17.20 17.50
C TRP A 464 12.52 -18.22 16.78
N PHE A 465 12.72 -18.00 15.48
CA PHE A 465 13.66 -18.70 14.63
C PHE A 465 15.01 -18.00 14.77
N ASP A 466 15.87 -18.58 15.61
CA ASP A 466 17.15 -18.04 15.99
C ASP A 466 18.24 -18.42 14.98
N ALA A 467 18.82 -17.41 14.33
CA ALA A 467 19.92 -17.55 13.38
C ALA A 467 21.29 -17.18 13.99
N ASP A 468 21.42 -17.26 15.32
CA ASP A 468 22.63 -16.95 16.10
C ASP A 468 23.13 -15.52 15.87
N ARG A 469 24.19 -15.35 15.06
CA ARG A 469 24.79 -14.03 14.75
C ARG A 469 24.11 -13.33 13.57
N GLU A 470 23.21 -14.01 12.87
CA GLU A 470 22.47 -13.46 11.74
C GLU A 470 21.08 -12.99 12.16
N GLN A 471 20.39 -12.31 11.23
CA GLN A 471 19.04 -11.81 11.45
C GLN A 471 18.04 -12.97 11.44
N GLY A 472 17.46 -13.28 12.60
CA GLY A 472 16.43 -14.32 12.75
C GLY A 472 15.04 -13.89 12.28
N ARG A 473 14.04 -14.71 12.62
CA ARG A 473 12.61 -14.41 12.42
C ARG A 473 11.81 -14.57 13.71
N LEU A 474 10.82 -13.73 13.93
CA LEU A 474 9.84 -13.87 15.01
C LEU A 474 8.45 -14.01 14.41
N LEU A 475 7.83 -15.16 14.62
CA LEU A 475 6.43 -15.39 14.31
C LEU A 475 5.60 -15.08 15.55
N LEU A 476 4.58 -14.25 15.38
CA LEU A 476 3.52 -14.01 16.34
C LEU A 476 2.24 -14.63 15.80
N VAL A 477 1.61 -15.51 16.57
CA VAL A 477 0.32 -16.12 16.24
C VAL A 477 -0.66 -15.76 17.36
N LEU A 478 -1.68 -14.96 17.05
CA LEU A 478 -2.67 -14.49 18.00
C LEU A 478 -4.06 -14.99 17.59
N HIS A 479 -4.79 -15.55 18.56
CA HIS A 479 -6.16 -15.99 18.33
C HIS A 479 -7.07 -14.79 18.01
N HIS A 480 -7.97 -14.92 17.03
CA HIS A 480 -8.72 -13.78 16.50
C HIS A 480 -9.60 -13.08 17.55
N LEU A 481 -10.00 -13.76 18.63
CA LEU A 481 -10.70 -13.17 19.79
C LEU A 481 -9.94 -12.02 20.47
N VAL A 482 -8.62 -11.92 20.29
CA VAL A 482 -7.78 -10.93 20.97
C VAL A 482 -7.06 -9.99 20.02
N VAL A 483 -7.26 -10.15 18.70
CA VAL A 483 -6.53 -9.40 17.68
C VAL A 483 -7.42 -9.02 16.50
N ASP A 484 -7.20 -7.82 15.98
CA ASP A 484 -7.70 -7.33 14.70
C ASP A 484 -6.59 -6.59 13.94
N GLY A 485 -6.88 -6.11 12.73
CA GLY A 485 -5.91 -5.40 11.90
C GLY A 485 -5.33 -4.11 12.52
N VAL A 486 -6.06 -3.48 13.46
CA VAL A 486 -5.60 -2.29 14.18
C VAL A 486 -4.73 -2.70 15.37
N THR A 487 -5.04 -3.81 16.04
CA THR A 487 -4.32 -4.33 17.20
C THR A 487 -2.85 -4.57 16.91
N TRP A 488 -2.48 -5.05 15.72
CA TRP A 488 -1.08 -5.19 15.33
C TRP A 488 -0.28 -3.88 15.36
N ARG A 489 -0.92 -2.76 15.00
CA ARG A 489 -0.31 -1.43 15.02
C ARG A 489 -0.09 -0.90 16.45
N ILE A 490 -0.71 -1.54 17.45
CA ILE A 490 -0.53 -1.26 18.87
C ILE A 490 0.50 -2.22 19.46
N LEU A 491 0.31 -3.53 19.26
CA LEU A 491 1.12 -4.57 19.89
C LEU A 491 2.56 -4.61 19.38
N LEU A 492 2.79 -4.36 18.09
CA LEU A 492 4.16 -4.44 17.54
C LEU A 492 5.09 -3.36 18.10
N PRO A 493 4.75 -2.05 18.07
CA PRO A 493 5.58 -1.03 18.71
C PRO A 493 5.78 -1.25 20.21
N ASP A 494 4.74 -1.73 20.90
CA ASP A 494 4.83 -2.03 22.34
C ASP A 494 5.77 -3.21 22.60
N LEU A 495 5.75 -4.26 21.78
CA LEU A 495 6.68 -5.38 21.88
C LEU A 495 8.13 -4.91 21.73
N VAL A 496 8.40 -4.10 20.72
CA VAL A 496 9.74 -3.55 20.47
C VAL A 496 10.19 -2.67 21.63
N THR A 497 9.30 -1.81 22.13
CA THR A 497 9.56 -0.92 23.28
C THR A 497 9.86 -1.72 24.55
N ALA A 498 9.03 -2.72 24.86
CA ALA A 498 9.23 -3.58 26.02
C ALA A 498 10.52 -4.40 25.91
N TRP A 499 10.83 -4.93 24.72
CA TRP A 499 12.08 -5.66 24.47
C TRP A 499 13.33 -4.76 24.65
N ALA A 500 13.24 -3.49 24.28
CA ALA A 500 14.29 -2.50 24.52
C ALA A 500 14.36 -1.99 25.98
N GLY A 501 13.46 -2.46 26.86
CA GLY A 501 13.39 -2.05 28.27
C GLY A 501 12.68 -0.71 28.50
N GLY A 502 11.92 -0.21 27.52
CA GLY A 502 11.12 1.01 27.61
C GLY A 502 9.76 0.79 28.28
N GLY A 503 9.15 1.88 28.76
CA GLY A 503 7.80 1.87 29.34
C GLY A 503 6.70 1.95 28.27
N LEU A 504 5.62 1.20 28.46
CA LEU A 504 4.48 1.16 27.54
C LEU A 504 3.51 2.33 27.79
N GLN A 505 2.96 2.87 26.70
CA GLN A 505 1.99 3.96 26.74
C GLN A 505 0.63 3.46 27.23
N PRO A 506 -0.12 4.20 28.06
CA PRO A 506 -1.42 3.77 28.57
C PRO A 506 -2.42 3.34 27.49
N VAL A 507 -3.26 2.36 27.82
CA VAL A 507 -4.28 1.79 26.91
C VAL A 507 -5.48 2.71 26.68
N GLY A 508 -5.85 3.54 27.66
CA GLY A 508 -7.10 4.30 27.64
C GLY A 508 -8.24 3.50 28.26
N THR A 509 -9.17 3.00 27.45
CA THR A 509 -10.32 2.18 27.88
C THR A 509 -10.05 0.69 27.63
N SER A 510 -10.31 -0.18 28.61
CA SER A 510 -10.15 -1.62 28.46
C SER A 510 -11.20 -2.21 27.50
N PHE A 511 -10.87 -3.32 26.81
CA PHE A 511 -11.82 -4.03 25.95
C PHE A 511 -13.09 -4.42 26.70
N ARG A 512 -12.94 -4.81 27.97
CA ARG A 512 -14.05 -5.14 28.86
C ARG A 512 -14.98 -3.95 29.09
N ARG A 513 -14.42 -2.77 29.41
CA ARG A 513 -15.23 -1.56 29.64
C ARG A 513 -15.91 -1.08 28.38
N TRP A 514 -15.22 -1.12 27.24
CA TRP A 514 -15.82 -0.84 25.94
C TRP A 514 -16.99 -1.78 25.66
N ALA A 515 -16.82 -3.10 25.83
CA ALA A 515 -17.89 -4.07 25.63
C ALA A 515 -19.10 -3.80 26.55
N GLN A 516 -18.88 -3.45 27.82
CA GLN A 516 -19.95 -3.04 28.74
C GLN A 516 -20.71 -1.82 28.23
N ARG A 517 -20.00 -0.77 27.81
CA ARG A 517 -20.61 0.46 27.29
C ARG A 517 -21.39 0.20 26.01
N LEU A 518 -20.82 -0.59 25.09
CA LEU A 518 -21.45 -1.00 23.84
C LEU A 518 -22.77 -1.74 24.10
N THR A 519 -22.76 -2.77 24.93
CA THR A 519 -23.96 -3.57 25.22
C THR A 519 -25.00 -2.82 26.06
N ALA A 520 -24.58 -1.80 26.80
CA ALA A 520 -25.45 -1.00 27.68
C ALA A 520 -25.94 0.31 27.06
N ALA A 521 -25.52 0.66 25.82
CA ALA A 521 -26.14 1.77 25.08
C ALA A 521 -27.66 1.53 24.96
N GLU A 522 -28.48 2.45 24.49
CA GLU A 522 -29.89 2.15 24.13
C GLU A 522 -30.02 2.20 22.61
N ARG A 523 -30.90 1.37 22.01
CA ARG A 523 -31.20 1.39 20.57
C ARG A 523 -32.65 1.75 20.34
N GLY A 524 -32.91 2.54 19.28
CA GLY A 524 -34.25 3.00 18.93
C GLY A 524 -34.99 2.03 18.01
N GLY A 525 -36.31 2.13 17.94
CA GLY A 525 -37.11 1.38 16.97
C GLY A 525 -36.81 1.75 15.51
N GLN A 526 -36.41 3.00 15.27
CA GLN A 526 -36.01 3.48 13.94
C GLN A 526 -34.77 2.75 13.41
N ASP A 527 -33.78 2.47 14.28
CA ASP A 527 -32.57 1.75 13.86
C ASP A 527 -32.91 0.37 13.31
N LEU A 528 -33.85 -0.33 13.95
CA LEU A 528 -34.33 -1.64 13.49
C LEU A 528 -35.05 -1.54 12.13
N GLU A 529 -35.93 -0.56 11.95
CA GLU A 529 -36.62 -0.33 10.67
C GLU A 529 -35.63 -0.05 9.53
N ASP A 530 -34.64 0.82 9.76
CA ASP A 530 -33.62 1.16 8.77
C ASP A 530 -32.79 -0.07 8.37
N TRP A 531 -32.42 -0.93 9.33
CA TRP A 531 -31.70 -2.17 9.04
C TRP A 531 -32.56 -3.20 8.30
N LEU A 532 -33.86 -3.30 8.64
CA LEU A 532 -34.80 -4.18 7.94
C LEU A 532 -34.96 -3.74 6.48
N ASP A 533 -35.05 -2.43 6.21
CA ASP A 533 -35.11 -1.87 4.86
C ASP A 533 -33.85 -2.19 4.02
N ILE A 534 -32.66 -2.21 4.65
CA ILE A 534 -31.41 -2.55 3.96
C ILE A 534 -31.36 -4.04 3.55
N VAL A 535 -31.83 -4.93 4.42
CA VAL A 535 -31.79 -6.38 4.16
C VAL A 535 -32.99 -6.86 3.34
N ASP A 536 -34.06 -6.06 3.25
CA ASP A 536 -35.21 -6.35 2.42
C ASP A 536 -34.86 -6.35 0.92
N GLY A 537 -35.61 -7.14 0.15
CA GLY A 537 -35.44 -7.28 -1.29
C GLY A 537 -35.33 -8.72 -1.77
N PRO A 538 -35.33 -8.94 -3.09
CA PRO A 538 -35.31 -10.29 -3.65
C PRO A 538 -33.99 -11.01 -3.33
N PRO A 539 -34.04 -12.34 -3.07
CA PRO A 539 -32.85 -13.10 -2.70
C PRO A 539 -31.78 -13.07 -3.80
N ASP A 540 -30.58 -12.67 -3.38
CA ASP A 540 -29.40 -12.50 -4.19
C ASP A 540 -28.66 -13.83 -4.40
N ARG A 541 -29.24 -14.73 -5.20
CA ARG A 541 -28.62 -16.05 -5.44
C ARG A 541 -27.37 -15.91 -6.29
N LEU A 542 -26.20 -16.08 -5.67
CA LEU A 542 -24.93 -16.31 -6.37
C LEU A 542 -24.71 -17.77 -6.74
N ALA A 543 -25.28 -18.69 -5.96
CA ALA A 543 -25.14 -20.12 -6.13
C ALA A 543 -26.51 -20.82 -6.19
N ASP A 544 -26.52 -22.04 -6.73
CA ASP A 544 -27.74 -22.84 -6.92
C ASP A 544 -28.33 -23.35 -5.60
N ARG A 545 -27.50 -23.49 -4.56
CA ARG A 545 -27.87 -23.95 -3.21
C ARG A 545 -27.34 -23.00 -2.12
N PRO A 546 -27.91 -22.99 -0.91
CA PRO A 546 -27.31 -22.31 0.24
C PRO A 546 -26.02 -23.01 0.69
N LEU A 547 -25.28 -22.32 1.56
CA LEU A 547 -24.13 -22.89 2.28
C LEU A 547 -24.58 -24.10 3.14
N ASP A 548 -23.76 -25.15 3.12
CA ASP A 548 -23.85 -26.29 4.03
C ASP A 548 -22.68 -26.19 5.02
N PRO A 549 -22.92 -25.84 6.30
CA PRO A 549 -21.85 -25.60 7.28
C PRO A 549 -21.00 -26.85 7.56
N ARG A 550 -21.45 -28.05 7.18
CA ARG A 550 -20.67 -29.29 7.33
C ARG A 550 -19.81 -29.60 6.12
N ALA A 551 -20.16 -29.08 4.95
CA ALA A 551 -19.49 -29.41 3.69
C ALA A 551 -18.66 -28.24 3.15
N ASP A 552 -19.14 -27.01 3.31
CA ASP A 552 -18.55 -25.76 2.87
C ASP A 552 -17.69 -25.18 3.99
N ILE A 553 -16.57 -25.83 4.27
CA ILE A 553 -15.61 -25.50 5.33
C ILE A 553 -14.31 -24.93 4.75
N ALA A 554 -13.54 -24.23 5.59
CA ALA A 554 -12.28 -23.58 5.22
C ALA A 554 -11.28 -24.52 4.50
N ALA A 555 -11.14 -25.78 4.95
CA ALA A 555 -10.26 -26.78 4.31
C ALA A 555 -10.63 -27.11 2.85
N ARG A 556 -11.85 -26.78 2.42
CA ARG A 556 -12.36 -27.00 1.06
C ARG A 556 -12.58 -25.70 0.30
N ALA A 557 -12.16 -24.58 0.88
CA ALA A 557 -12.18 -23.30 0.20
C ALA A 557 -11.18 -23.31 -0.97
N ARG A 558 -11.52 -22.55 -2.00
CA ARG A 558 -10.63 -22.19 -3.10
C ARG A 558 -10.37 -20.71 -3.02
N SER A 559 -9.21 -20.28 -3.51
CA SER A 559 -8.85 -18.88 -3.59
C SER A 559 -8.39 -18.48 -5.00
N LEU A 560 -8.60 -17.21 -5.34
CA LEU A 560 -8.11 -16.56 -6.54
C LEU A 560 -7.60 -15.17 -6.15
N THR A 561 -6.32 -14.91 -6.39
CA THR A 561 -5.72 -13.60 -6.16
C THR A 561 -5.42 -12.92 -7.49
N LEU A 562 -5.84 -11.66 -7.62
CA LEU A 562 -5.58 -10.82 -8.78
C LEU A 562 -4.97 -9.47 -8.34
N ASP A 563 -4.10 -8.93 -9.18
CA ASP A 563 -3.45 -7.62 -8.98
C ASP A 563 -3.93 -6.61 -10.03
N LEU A 564 -4.24 -5.40 -9.56
CA LEU A 564 -4.47 -4.22 -10.38
C LEU A 564 -3.19 -3.36 -10.39
N PRO A 565 -2.64 -3.03 -11.57
CA PRO A 565 -1.34 -2.38 -11.69
C PRO A 565 -1.38 -0.90 -11.24
N ALA A 566 -0.21 -0.37 -10.91
CA ALA A 566 -0.06 0.94 -10.27
C ALA A 566 -0.56 2.14 -11.09
N ASP A 567 -0.48 2.07 -12.42
CA ASP A 567 -1.03 3.07 -13.34
C ASP A 567 -2.55 3.20 -13.25
N VAL A 568 -3.24 2.17 -12.77
CA VAL A 568 -4.68 2.20 -12.49
C VAL A 568 -4.95 2.41 -11.01
N THR A 569 -4.27 1.68 -10.13
CA THR A 569 -4.52 1.72 -8.69
C THR A 569 -4.27 3.09 -8.07
N GLY A 570 -3.24 3.82 -8.50
CA GLY A 570 -2.97 5.18 -8.01
C GLY A 570 -4.19 6.09 -8.22
N PRO A 571 -4.57 6.39 -9.48
CA PRO A 571 -5.74 7.21 -9.78
C PRO A 571 -7.05 6.67 -9.22
N LEU A 572 -7.22 5.34 -9.13
CA LEU A 572 -8.40 4.71 -8.55
C LEU A 572 -8.60 5.08 -7.07
N LEU A 573 -7.50 5.22 -6.32
CA LEU A 573 -7.54 5.49 -4.89
C LEU A 573 -7.40 6.98 -4.55
N THR A 574 -6.97 7.82 -5.49
CA THR A 574 -6.80 9.27 -5.30
C THR A 574 -7.82 10.05 -6.12
N ASP A 575 -7.70 9.98 -7.45
CA ASP A 575 -8.38 10.89 -8.38
C ASP A 575 -9.87 10.59 -8.47
N VAL A 576 -10.25 9.30 -8.47
CA VAL A 576 -11.66 8.90 -8.53
C VAL A 576 -12.41 9.32 -7.25
N PRO A 577 -11.98 8.96 -6.03
CA PRO A 577 -12.62 9.45 -4.81
C PRO A 577 -12.68 10.98 -4.75
N ALA A 578 -11.59 11.67 -5.07
CA ALA A 578 -11.54 13.13 -5.07
C ALA A 578 -12.56 13.75 -6.03
N ALA A 579 -12.74 13.17 -7.23
CA ALA A 579 -13.71 13.66 -8.22
C ALA A 579 -15.17 13.58 -7.74
N PHE A 580 -15.48 12.74 -6.75
CA PHE A 580 -16.82 12.54 -6.22
C PHE A 580 -16.96 12.95 -4.75
N HIS A 581 -15.96 13.60 -4.13
CA HIS A 581 -15.94 13.87 -2.70
C HIS A 581 -16.24 12.59 -1.87
N GLY A 582 -15.67 11.48 -2.34
CA GLY A 582 -15.94 10.13 -1.86
C GLY A 582 -14.74 9.48 -1.18
N ARG A 583 -14.87 8.18 -0.93
CA ARG A 583 -13.87 7.32 -0.30
C ARG A 583 -13.50 6.18 -1.23
N ALA A 584 -12.37 5.52 -0.97
CA ALA A 584 -11.96 4.31 -1.71
C ALA A 584 -13.05 3.24 -1.74
N ASN A 585 -13.72 2.98 -0.60
CA ASN A 585 -14.83 2.01 -0.53
C ASN A 585 -16.00 2.39 -1.44
N ASP A 586 -16.31 3.68 -1.62
CA ASP A 586 -17.38 4.12 -2.52
C ASP A 586 -17.08 3.65 -3.96
N VAL A 587 -15.81 3.75 -4.38
CA VAL A 587 -15.33 3.34 -5.71
C VAL A 587 -15.25 1.81 -5.84
N LEU A 588 -14.64 1.13 -4.87
CA LEU A 588 -14.44 -0.32 -4.88
C LEU A 588 -15.78 -1.07 -4.89
N LEU A 589 -16.71 -0.67 -4.02
CA LEU A 589 -18.04 -1.27 -3.92
C LEU A 589 -18.94 -0.90 -5.12
N THR A 590 -18.76 0.28 -5.72
CA THR A 590 -19.41 0.60 -7.01
C THR A 590 -18.97 -0.37 -8.09
N GLY A 591 -17.67 -0.60 -8.22
CA GLY A 591 -17.13 -1.58 -9.16
C GLY A 591 -17.72 -2.96 -8.92
N LEU A 592 -17.80 -3.39 -7.65
CA LEU A 592 -18.30 -4.71 -7.27
C LEU A 592 -19.79 -4.86 -7.63
N ALA A 593 -20.61 -3.88 -7.28
CA ALA A 593 -22.04 -3.87 -7.60
C ALA A 593 -22.27 -3.95 -9.13
N VAL A 594 -21.52 -3.16 -9.91
CA VAL A 594 -21.58 -3.19 -11.37
C VAL A 594 -21.16 -4.55 -11.92
N ALA A 595 -20.07 -5.13 -11.41
CA ALA A 595 -19.56 -6.42 -11.86
C ALA A 595 -20.53 -7.58 -11.55
N VAL A 596 -21.10 -7.63 -10.34
CA VAL A 596 -22.10 -8.62 -9.95
C VAL A 596 -23.34 -8.50 -10.82
N ALA A 597 -23.84 -7.28 -11.04
CA ALA A 597 -25.00 -7.06 -11.90
C ALA A 597 -24.75 -7.51 -13.35
N GLN A 598 -23.56 -7.23 -13.90
CA GLN A 598 -23.17 -7.69 -15.24
C GLN A 598 -23.02 -9.22 -15.32
N TRP A 599 -22.37 -9.82 -14.31
CA TRP A 599 -22.16 -11.26 -14.19
C TRP A 599 -23.48 -12.03 -14.13
N ARG A 600 -24.46 -11.54 -13.36
CA ARG A 600 -25.83 -12.11 -13.29
C ARG A 600 -26.58 -11.98 -14.62
N ARG A 601 -26.52 -10.82 -15.27
CA ARG A 601 -27.17 -10.60 -16.57
C ARG A 601 -26.67 -11.56 -17.64
N ARG A 602 -25.35 -11.83 -17.69
CA ARG A 602 -24.76 -12.81 -18.63
C ARG A 602 -25.28 -14.23 -18.40
N ARG A 603 -25.73 -14.55 -17.18
CA ARG A 603 -26.30 -15.84 -16.78
C ARG A 603 -27.83 -15.89 -16.82
N GLY A 604 -28.48 -14.89 -17.44
CA GLY A 604 -29.94 -14.83 -17.56
C GLY A 604 -30.67 -14.41 -16.29
N GLY A 605 -29.94 -13.98 -15.24
CA GLY A 605 -30.51 -13.41 -14.03
C GLY A 605 -31.14 -12.03 -14.25
N ARG A 606 -32.01 -11.62 -13.33
CA ARG A 606 -32.66 -10.30 -13.28
C ARG A 606 -32.26 -9.56 -11.99
N GLY A 607 -32.36 -8.23 -12.00
CA GLY A 607 -31.99 -7.38 -10.86
C GLY A 607 -30.57 -6.84 -10.95
N THR A 608 -30.34 -5.71 -10.28
CA THR A 608 -29.08 -4.95 -10.28
C THR A 608 -28.51 -4.73 -8.89
N GLY A 609 -29.35 -4.87 -7.86
CA GLY A 609 -28.93 -4.81 -6.46
C GLY A 609 -28.12 -6.03 -6.02
N VAL A 610 -27.23 -5.83 -5.05
CA VAL A 610 -26.47 -6.87 -4.36
C VAL A 610 -26.38 -6.56 -2.85
N LEU A 611 -26.65 -7.55 -2.00
CA LEU A 611 -26.30 -7.51 -0.57
C LEU A 611 -24.84 -7.87 -0.43
N VAL A 612 -24.14 -7.05 0.34
CA VAL A 612 -22.76 -7.32 0.73
C VAL A 612 -22.67 -7.10 2.23
N ASP A 613 -22.13 -8.07 2.96
CA ASP A 613 -21.69 -7.84 4.32
C ASP A 613 -20.34 -7.12 4.25
N LEU A 614 -20.30 -5.89 4.75
CA LEU A 614 -19.12 -5.05 4.77
C LEU A 614 -18.41 -5.19 6.12
N GLU A 615 -17.13 -5.52 6.07
CA GLU A 615 -16.28 -5.52 7.25
C GLU A 615 -15.72 -4.13 7.55
N GLY A 616 -15.87 -3.70 8.80
CA GLY A 616 -15.32 -2.47 9.34
C GLY A 616 -14.42 -2.73 10.55
N HIS A 617 -13.69 -1.71 11.00
CA HIS A 617 -12.79 -1.83 12.15
C HIS A 617 -13.53 -1.81 13.50
N GLY A 618 -14.78 -1.33 13.55
CA GLY A 618 -15.65 -1.23 14.74
C GLY A 618 -15.07 -0.46 15.93
N ARG A 619 -14.16 0.47 15.64
CA ARG A 619 -13.58 1.47 16.57
C ARG A 619 -14.11 2.88 16.24
N GLU A 620 -15.36 2.94 15.83
CA GLU A 620 -16.04 4.19 15.50
C GLU A 620 -16.45 4.91 16.80
N ASP A 621 -16.63 6.23 16.73
CA ASP A 621 -16.99 7.07 17.88
C ASP A 621 -18.45 6.88 18.35
N SER A 622 -19.06 5.73 18.05
CA SER A 622 -20.46 5.42 18.37
C SER A 622 -20.67 5.04 19.83
N VAL A 623 -19.61 4.74 20.59
CA VAL A 623 -19.68 4.47 22.02
C VAL A 623 -19.19 5.70 22.81
N PRO A 624 -20.06 6.48 23.47
CA PRO A 624 -19.64 7.68 24.17
C PRO A 624 -18.74 7.40 25.38
N GLY A 625 -17.74 8.26 25.60
CA GLY A 625 -16.90 8.26 26.80
C GLY A 625 -15.87 7.13 26.87
N VAL A 626 -15.53 6.51 25.74
CA VAL A 626 -14.48 5.50 25.63
C VAL A 626 -13.35 5.97 24.73
N ASP A 627 -12.14 5.53 25.02
CA ASP A 627 -10.97 5.66 24.15
C ASP A 627 -10.39 4.29 23.87
N VAL A 628 -10.65 3.81 22.66
CA VAL A 628 -10.16 2.51 22.20
C VAL A 628 -8.99 2.64 21.22
N SER A 629 -8.36 3.82 21.12
CA SER A 629 -7.29 4.07 20.14
C SER A 629 -6.02 3.23 20.39
N ARG A 630 -5.80 2.81 21.64
CA ARG A 630 -4.67 1.95 22.06
C ARG A 630 -5.11 0.61 22.65
N THR A 631 -6.38 0.26 22.54
CA THR A 631 -6.92 -0.98 23.12
C THR A 631 -6.73 -2.15 22.18
N ALA A 632 -5.91 -3.13 22.57
CA ALA A 632 -5.86 -4.42 21.88
C ALA A 632 -7.19 -5.17 22.05
N GLY A 633 -7.64 -5.85 20.99
CA GLY A 633 -8.86 -6.68 21.01
C GLY A 633 -9.47 -6.85 19.63
N TRP A 634 -10.57 -7.61 19.56
CA TRP A 634 -11.30 -7.82 18.31
C TRP A 634 -12.53 -6.90 18.24
N PHE A 635 -12.38 -5.79 17.51
CA PHE A 635 -13.42 -4.76 17.40
C PHE A 635 -14.22 -4.85 16.10
N THR A 636 -13.84 -5.71 15.16
CA THR A 636 -14.43 -5.81 13.82
C THR A 636 -15.95 -5.71 13.84
N SER A 637 -16.50 -4.85 12.99
CA SER A 637 -17.93 -4.78 12.72
C SER A 637 -18.24 -5.48 11.40
N ILE A 638 -19.38 -6.17 11.34
CA ILE A 638 -19.92 -6.77 10.11
C ILE A 638 -21.36 -6.28 10.01
N HIS A 639 -21.70 -5.66 8.89
CA HIS A 639 -23.04 -5.14 8.64
C HIS A 639 -23.39 -5.23 7.16
N PRO A 640 -24.66 -5.46 6.82
CA PRO A 640 -25.10 -5.55 5.44
C PRO A 640 -25.18 -4.15 4.81
N VAL A 641 -24.85 -4.07 3.53
CA VAL A 641 -25.15 -2.93 2.67
C VAL A 641 -25.82 -3.42 1.39
N ARG A 642 -26.88 -2.73 0.98
CA ARG A 642 -27.54 -2.97 -0.31
C ARG A 642 -27.01 -1.98 -1.34
N LEU A 643 -26.30 -2.51 -2.33
CA LEU A 643 -25.69 -1.71 -3.39
C LEU A 643 -26.45 -1.93 -4.68
N ASP A 644 -26.96 -0.85 -5.27
CA ASP A 644 -27.67 -0.90 -6.54
C ASP A 644 -27.37 0.34 -7.39
N ALA A 645 -26.48 0.18 -8.39
CA ALA A 645 -26.24 1.19 -9.41
C ALA A 645 -27.40 1.29 -10.43
N GLY A 646 -28.33 0.35 -10.43
CA GLY A 646 -29.35 0.18 -11.46
C GLY A 646 -28.73 -0.14 -12.81
N GLY A 647 -29.17 0.55 -13.85
CA GLY A 647 -28.53 0.55 -15.17
C GLY A 647 -27.39 1.56 -15.33
N ALA A 648 -27.03 2.31 -14.28
CA ALA A 648 -26.00 3.32 -14.37
C ALA A 648 -24.60 2.69 -14.48
N THR A 649 -23.69 3.41 -15.15
CA THR A 649 -22.26 3.08 -15.26
C THR A 649 -21.45 4.36 -15.04
N GLY A 650 -20.14 4.22 -14.90
CA GLY A 650 -19.25 5.38 -14.71
C GLY A 650 -19.59 6.20 -13.47
N GLY A 651 -19.44 7.52 -13.58
CA GLY A 651 -19.67 8.43 -12.46
C GLY A 651 -21.09 8.43 -11.88
N ALA A 652 -22.11 8.14 -12.70
CA ALA A 652 -23.49 8.05 -12.20
C ALA A 652 -23.70 6.84 -11.28
N ALA A 653 -22.96 5.74 -11.50
CA ALA A 653 -22.98 4.60 -10.61
C ALA A 653 -22.31 4.94 -9.27
N VAL A 654 -21.16 5.63 -9.31
CA VAL A 654 -20.42 6.05 -8.11
C VAL A 654 -21.29 6.93 -7.21
N LYS A 655 -21.95 7.94 -7.79
CA LYS A 655 -22.84 8.84 -7.04
C LYS A 655 -23.96 8.09 -6.31
N LYS A 656 -24.62 7.13 -6.98
CA LYS A 656 -25.70 6.33 -6.35
C LYS A 656 -25.22 5.45 -5.22
N VAL A 657 -24.14 4.71 -5.46
CA VAL A 657 -23.59 3.78 -4.47
C VAL A 657 -23.03 4.53 -3.27
N LYS A 658 -22.40 5.69 -3.49
CA LYS A 658 -21.98 6.60 -2.41
C LYS A 658 -23.14 6.99 -1.51
N GLU A 659 -24.27 7.43 -2.06
CA GLU A 659 -25.43 7.81 -1.23
C GLU A 659 -26.02 6.62 -0.47
N GLN A 660 -26.05 5.43 -1.07
CA GLN A 660 -26.46 4.20 -0.38
C GLN A 660 -25.55 3.89 0.80
N LEU A 661 -24.23 4.04 0.64
CA LEU A 661 -23.25 3.85 1.71
C LEU A 661 -23.31 4.94 2.79
N ARG A 662 -23.77 6.15 2.45
CA ARG A 662 -23.96 7.26 3.41
C ARG A 662 -25.26 7.15 4.21
N ALA A 663 -26.25 6.42 3.69
CA ALA A 663 -27.51 6.16 4.37
C ALA A 663 -27.45 5.02 5.41
N VAL A 664 -26.32 4.31 5.50
CA VAL A 664 -26.12 3.23 6.47
C VAL A 664 -26.17 3.79 7.89
N PRO A 665 -27.00 3.24 8.81
CA PRO A 665 -27.05 3.63 10.21
C PRO A 665 -25.74 3.33 10.98
N ASP A 666 -25.73 3.55 12.30
CA ASP A 666 -24.59 3.14 13.14
C ASP A 666 -24.31 1.63 13.00
N VAL A 667 -23.17 1.31 12.39
CA VAL A 667 -22.79 -0.05 11.97
C VAL A 667 -22.64 -1.01 13.15
N LEU A 668 -22.35 -0.51 14.36
CA LEU A 668 -22.29 -1.35 15.57
C LEU A 668 -23.69 -1.77 16.04
N GLY A 669 -24.72 -0.98 15.71
CA GLY A 669 -26.11 -1.24 16.05
C GLY A 669 -26.65 -2.52 15.41
N TYR A 670 -26.29 -2.79 14.14
CA TYR A 670 -26.74 -3.99 13.44
C TYR A 670 -26.39 -5.27 14.20
N GLY A 671 -25.12 -5.43 14.56
CA GLY A 671 -24.64 -6.63 15.22
C GLY A 671 -25.24 -6.82 16.62
N LEU A 672 -25.52 -5.73 17.34
CA LEU A 672 -26.24 -5.78 18.63
C LEU A 672 -27.67 -6.30 18.44
N LEU A 673 -28.43 -5.69 17.52
CA LEU A 673 -29.82 -6.05 17.24
C LEU A 673 -29.94 -7.49 16.73
N ARG A 674 -29.01 -7.92 15.88
CA ARG A 674 -29.02 -9.26 15.28
C ARG A 674 -28.55 -10.36 16.23
N HIS A 675 -27.41 -10.18 16.89
CA HIS A 675 -26.70 -11.28 17.55
C HIS A 675 -26.76 -11.25 19.09
N VAL A 676 -26.90 -10.05 19.68
CA VAL A 676 -26.83 -9.87 21.14
C VAL A 676 -28.24 -9.79 21.74
N ASP A 677 -29.11 -8.97 21.16
CA ASP A 677 -30.51 -8.84 21.60
C ASP A 677 -31.35 -10.07 21.17
N GLY A 678 -30.96 -10.73 20.08
CA GLY A 678 -31.14 -12.18 19.83
C GLY A 678 -32.56 -12.71 19.57
N ASP A 679 -33.61 -11.93 19.82
CA ASP A 679 -35.02 -12.38 19.69
C ASP A 679 -35.82 -11.54 18.66
N GLY A 680 -35.14 -10.72 17.85
CA GLY A 680 -35.75 -9.79 16.89
C GLY A 680 -35.77 -10.28 15.44
N GLU A 681 -36.54 -9.61 14.59
CA GLU A 681 -36.72 -9.94 13.16
C GLU A 681 -35.40 -10.07 12.38
N LEU A 682 -34.37 -9.31 12.76
CA LEU A 682 -33.05 -9.37 12.14
C LEU A 682 -32.27 -10.65 12.44
N ALA A 683 -32.56 -11.40 13.51
CA ALA A 683 -31.85 -12.65 13.83
C ALA A 683 -32.14 -13.75 12.78
N GLU A 684 -33.33 -13.74 12.18
CA GLU A 684 -33.79 -14.72 11.20
C GLU A 684 -33.34 -14.40 9.76
N VAL A 685 -32.80 -13.20 9.52
CA VAL A 685 -32.35 -12.78 8.20
C VAL A 685 -31.11 -13.60 7.81
N PRO A 686 -31.04 -14.21 6.62
CA PRO A 686 -29.84 -14.91 6.18
C PRO A 686 -28.67 -13.92 5.97
N PRO A 687 -27.41 -14.32 6.20
CA PRO A 687 -26.25 -13.48 5.92
C PRO A 687 -26.19 -13.11 4.43
N ALA A 688 -25.50 -12.01 4.12
CA ALA A 688 -25.28 -11.64 2.72
C ALA A 688 -24.52 -12.76 1.98
N PRO A 689 -24.72 -12.91 0.66
CA PRO A 689 -23.99 -13.93 -0.10
C PRO A 689 -22.51 -13.53 -0.32
N ILE A 690 -22.17 -12.24 -0.22
CA ILE A 690 -20.82 -11.72 -0.39
C ILE A 690 -20.37 -11.04 0.91
N ALA A 691 -19.17 -11.37 1.39
CA ALA A 691 -18.42 -10.49 2.31
C ALA A 691 -17.39 -9.68 1.54
N PHE A 692 -17.25 -8.41 1.88
CA PHE A 692 -16.23 -7.54 1.33
C PHE A 692 -15.45 -6.85 2.44
N ASN A 693 -14.12 -6.93 2.35
CA ASN A 693 -13.19 -6.27 3.27
C ASN A 693 -12.10 -5.56 2.47
N TYR A 694 -11.91 -4.26 2.74
CA TYR A 694 -10.76 -3.50 2.24
C TYR A 694 -9.85 -3.16 3.42
N LEU A 695 -8.68 -3.82 3.48
CA LEU A 695 -7.72 -3.71 4.58
C LEU A 695 -6.88 -2.42 4.55
N GLY A 696 -7.17 -1.52 3.60
CA GLY A 696 -6.43 -0.28 3.44
C GLY A 696 -5.07 -0.47 2.78
N ARG A 697 -4.17 0.48 3.04
CA ARG A 697 -2.81 0.49 2.50
C ARG A 697 -1.82 -0.16 3.46
N VAL A 698 -0.90 -0.92 2.90
CA VAL A 698 0.23 -1.53 3.60
C VAL A 698 1.50 -1.14 2.87
N ALA A 699 2.41 -0.49 3.60
CA ALA A 699 3.75 -0.22 3.11
C ALA A 699 4.47 -1.55 2.88
N ASP A 700 5.17 -1.67 1.74
CA ASP A 700 6.11 -2.78 1.59
C ASP A 700 7.18 -2.67 2.68
N GLY A 701 7.57 -3.79 3.28
CA GLY A 701 8.52 -3.81 4.39
C GLY A 701 9.84 -3.19 3.95
N GLY A 702 10.10 -1.94 4.34
CA GLY A 702 11.26 -1.18 3.88
C GLY A 702 12.61 -1.84 4.19
N ASP A 703 13.57 -1.69 3.28
CA ASP A 703 15.04 -1.86 3.38
C ASP A 703 15.62 -3.01 4.24
N GLY A 704 14.86 -4.08 4.54
CA GLY A 704 15.36 -5.26 5.25
C GLY A 704 15.78 -5.05 6.72
N GLY A 705 15.33 -3.96 7.35
CA GLY A 705 15.68 -3.60 8.73
C GLY A 705 15.05 -4.51 9.80
N ASP A 706 15.55 -4.42 11.03
CA ASP A 706 14.99 -5.15 12.17
C ASP A 706 13.55 -4.70 12.47
N TRP A 707 12.72 -5.65 12.94
CA TRP A 707 11.30 -5.46 13.26
C TRP A 707 10.39 -5.11 12.09
N THR A 708 10.86 -5.31 10.85
CA THR A 708 10.05 -5.20 9.63
C THR A 708 9.43 -6.55 9.27
N LEU A 709 8.40 -6.53 8.42
CA LEU A 709 7.78 -7.76 7.91
C LEU A 709 8.81 -8.60 7.15
N ALA A 710 8.77 -9.90 7.41
CA ALA A 710 9.60 -10.86 6.72
C ALA A 710 8.94 -11.31 5.41
N PRO A 711 9.71 -11.56 4.33
CA PRO A 711 9.18 -11.86 3.01
C PRO A 711 8.58 -13.27 2.89
N GLU A 712 8.86 -14.17 3.85
CA GLU A 712 8.36 -15.54 3.81
C GLU A 712 6.83 -15.57 3.96
N GLU A 713 6.15 -16.25 3.04
CA GLU A 713 4.70 -16.40 3.10
C GLU A 713 4.27 -17.24 4.31
N LEU A 714 3.32 -16.73 5.08
CA LEU A 714 2.64 -17.49 6.12
C LEU A 714 1.42 -18.19 5.56
N PRO A 715 1.13 -19.43 5.98
CA PRO A 715 -0.18 -20.01 5.73
C PRO A 715 -1.24 -19.12 6.42
N ALA A 716 -2.12 -18.49 5.64
CA ALA A 716 -3.34 -17.92 6.18
C ALA A 716 -4.18 -19.03 6.84
N GLY A 717 -5.01 -18.72 7.82
CA GLY A 717 -5.87 -19.78 8.33
C GLY A 717 -6.93 -19.40 9.34
N GLU A 718 -8.16 -19.63 8.93
CA GLU A 718 -9.18 -20.14 9.83
C GLU A 718 -8.83 -21.57 10.30
N ASP A 719 -9.53 -22.07 11.32
CA ASP A 719 -9.48 -23.50 11.60
C ASP A 719 -9.96 -24.26 10.34
N PRO A 720 -9.24 -25.29 9.85
CA PRO A 720 -9.62 -25.99 8.63
C PRO A 720 -11.05 -26.57 8.66
N ARG A 721 -11.61 -26.83 9.85
CA ARG A 721 -12.95 -27.38 10.05
C ARG A 721 -14.03 -26.30 10.12
N MET A 722 -13.65 -25.04 10.19
CA MET A 722 -14.57 -23.92 10.36
C MET A 722 -15.50 -23.79 9.15
N PRO A 723 -16.82 -23.65 9.34
CA PRO A 723 -17.75 -23.35 8.24
C PRO A 723 -17.41 -22.02 7.58
N MET A 724 -17.46 -21.93 6.25
CA MET A 724 -17.38 -20.65 5.52
C MET A 724 -18.54 -19.74 5.95
N ALA A 725 -18.26 -18.45 6.15
CA ALA A 725 -19.30 -17.51 6.57
C ALA A 725 -20.18 -17.06 5.40
N HIS A 726 -19.57 -16.92 4.21
CA HIS A 726 -20.23 -16.37 3.02
C HIS A 726 -20.03 -17.27 1.80
N ALA A 727 -20.88 -17.11 0.79
CA ALA A 727 -20.73 -17.84 -0.47
C ALA A 727 -19.50 -17.36 -1.26
N LEU A 728 -19.12 -16.10 -1.05
CA LEU A 728 -17.96 -15.47 -1.63
C LEU A 728 -17.40 -14.40 -0.68
N GLU A 729 -16.12 -14.47 -0.37
CA GLU A 729 -15.42 -13.50 0.45
C GLU A 729 -14.38 -12.78 -0.40
N VAL A 730 -14.38 -11.44 -0.37
CA VAL A 730 -13.47 -10.59 -1.15
C VAL A 730 -12.65 -9.76 -0.17
N ASN A 731 -11.36 -10.10 -0.05
CA ASN A 731 -10.40 -9.37 0.76
C ASN A 731 -9.46 -8.59 -0.17
N ALA A 732 -9.52 -7.26 -0.10
CA ALA A 732 -8.71 -6.37 -0.91
C ALA A 732 -7.73 -5.57 -0.04
N LEU A 733 -6.51 -5.37 -0.53
CA LEU A 733 -5.50 -4.54 0.12
C LEU A 733 -4.62 -3.83 -0.91
N THR A 734 -4.07 -2.68 -0.55
CA THR A 734 -3.15 -1.94 -1.41
C THR A 734 -1.72 -2.08 -0.89
N ARG A 735 -0.82 -2.59 -1.73
CA ARG A 735 0.63 -2.68 -1.43
C ARG A 735 1.35 -1.50 -2.04
N ASP A 736 2.05 -0.72 -1.22
CA ASP A 736 2.88 0.37 -1.70
C ASP A 736 4.26 -0.15 -2.12
N LEU A 737 4.38 -0.53 -3.40
CA LEU A 737 5.61 -1.06 -4.00
C LEU A 737 6.48 0.07 -4.59
N PRO A 738 7.79 -0.17 -4.84
CA PRO A 738 8.67 0.84 -5.44
C PRO A 738 8.21 1.39 -6.80
N ALA A 739 7.45 0.58 -7.57
CA ALA A 739 6.88 0.97 -8.86
C ALA A 739 5.53 1.72 -8.75
N GLY A 740 5.01 1.91 -7.53
CA GLY A 740 3.71 2.51 -7.23
C GLY A 740 2.75 1.54 -6.51
N PRO A 741 1.58 2.04 -6.08
CA PRO A 741 0.62 1.24 -5.31
C PRO A 741 -0.04 0.18 -6.17
N VAL A 742 -0.12 -1.07 -5.70
CA VAL A 742 -0.80 -2.19 -6.38
C VAL A 742 -1.97 -2.67 -5.53
N LEU A 743 -3.17 -2.69 -6.11
CA LEU A 743 -4.35 -3.22 -5.40
C LEU A 743 -4.40 -4.72 -5.65
N THR A 744 -4.25 -5.49 -4.58
CA THR A 744 -4.34 -6.95 -4.59
C THR A 744 -5.67 -7.38 -3.98
N ALA A 745 -6.38 -8.27 -4.64
CA ALA A 745 -7.62 -8.83 -4.11
C ALA A 745 -7.66 -10.34 -4.17
N THR A 746 -7.96 -10.95 -3.03
CA THR A 746 -8.13 -12.38 -2.85
C THR A 746 -9.61 -12.70 -2.70
N TRP A 747 -10.11 -13.53 -3.60
CA TRP A 747 -11.46 -14.05 -3.63
C TRP A 747 -11.44 -15.47 -3.06
N THR A 748 -12.20 -15.72 -1.99
CA THR A 748 -12.28 -17.02 -1.33
C THR A 748 -13.72 -17.54 -1.39
N TRP A 749 -13.90 -18.82 -1.72
CA TRP A 749 -15.23 -19.43 -1.79
C TRP A 749 -15.19 -20.94 -1.53
N PRO A 750 -16.30 -21.57 -1.12
CA PRO A 750 -16.38 -23.02 -1.02
C PRO A 750 -16.28 -23.65 -2.42
N GLY A 751 -15.28 -24.53 -2.64
CA GLY A 751 -15.02 -25.08 -3.98
C GLY A 751 -16.14 -25.95 -4.56
N GLY A 752 -17.10 -26.38 -3.74
CA GLY A 752 -18.30 -27.11 -4.15
C GLY A 752 -19.56 -26.25 -4.28
N LEU A 753 -19.45 -24.93 -4.14
CA LEU A 753 -20.56 -23.98 -4.22
C LEU A 753 -20.52 -23.13 -5.50
N LEU A 754 -19.35 -22.63 -5.88
CA LEU A 754 -19.14 -21.82 -7.08
C LEU A 754 -18.01 -22.40 -7.96
N ASP A 755 -18.16 -22.33 -9.28
CA ASP A 755 -17.13 -22.75 -10.22
C ASP A 755 -15.97 -21.74 -10.25
N SER A 756 -14.73 -22.24 -10.38
CA SER A 756 -13.54 -21.40 -10.42
C SER A 756 -13.50 -20.43 -11.62
N ALA A 757 -14.08 -20.82 -12.76
CA ALA A 757 -14.19 -19.96 -13.93
C ALA A 757 -15.21 -18.83 -13.69
N ASP A 758 -16.30 -19.13 -12.99
CA ASP A 758 -17.34 -18.14 -12.66
C ASP A 758 -16.81 -17.06 -11.72
N VAL A 759 -16.05 -17.44 -10.70
CA VAL A 759 -15.41 -16.49 -9.78
C VAL A 759 -14.34 -15.66 -10.50
N ARG A 760 -13.54 -16.27 -11.37
CA ARG A 760 -12.57 -15.53 -12.19
C ARG A 760 -13.23 -14.51 -13.10
N GLU A 761 -14.32 -14.87 -13.78
CA GLU A 761 -15.08 -13.93 -14.62
C GLU A 761 -15.61 -12.74 -13.82
N LEU A 762 -16.11 -12.99 -12.60
CA LEU A 762 -16.58 -11.94 -11.71
C LEU A 762 -15.43 -11.03 -11.26
N ALA A 763 -14.29 -11.61 -10.86
CA ALA A 763 -13.11 -10.88 -10.40
C ALA A 763 -12.48 -10.02 -11.50
N GLU A 764 -12.35 -10.56 -12.71
CA GLU A 764 -11.90 -9.80 -13.90
C GLU A 764 -12.92 -8.71 -14.28
N GLY A 765 -14.22 -9.01 -14.16
CA GLY A 765 -15.30 -8.04 -14.38
C GLY A 765 -15.25 -6.87 -13.39
N TRP A 766 -14.90 -7.14 -12.14
CA TRP A 766 -14.69 -6.11 -11.13
C TRP A 766 -13.53 -5.19 -11.50
N PHE A 767 -12.36 -5.75 -11.83
CA PHE A 767 -11.21 -4.95 -12.24
C PHE A 767 -11.46 -4.18 -13.55
N ALA A 768 -12.23 -4.74 -14.48
CA ALA A 768 -12.65 -4.02 -15.68
C ALA A 768 -13.56 -2.83 -15.34
N ALA A 769 -14.50 -2.98 -14.39
CA ALA A 769 -15.33 -1.88 -13.91
C ALA A 769 -14.49 -0.77 -13.25
N LEU A 770 -13.52 -1.13 -12.40
CA LEU A 770 -12.61 -0.17 -11.75
C LEU A 770 -11.75 0.60 -12.77
N ARG A 771 -11.19 -0.08 -13.78
CA ARG A 771 -10.47 0.58 -14.89
C ARG A 771 -11.36 1.56 -15.65
N GLY A 772 -12.64 1.20 -15.86
CA GLY A 772 -13.62 2.09 -16.48
C GLY A 772 -13.82 3.38 -15.68
N LEU A 773 -13.92 3.30 -14.35
CA LEU A 773 -14.07 4.48 -13.49
C LEU A 773 -12.86 5.41 -13.58
N VAL A 774 -11.64 4.87 -13.59
CA VAL A 774 -10.41 5.66 -13.77
C VAL A 774 -10.39 6.36 -15.13
N ALA A 775 -10.72 5.64 -16.20
CA ALA A 775 -10.76 6.20 -17.55
C ALA A 775 -11.80 7.33 -17.69
N ASP A 776 -12.97 7.17 -17.07
CA ASP A 776 -14.04 8.18 -17.10
C ASP A 776 -13.64 9.49 -16.42
N VAL A 777 -12.94 9.40 -15.28
CA VAL A 777 -12.43 10.58 -14.55
C VAL A 777 -11.26 11.23 -15.30
N ALA A 778 -10.31 10.43 -15.81
CA ALA A 778 -9.19 10.94 -16.61
C ALA A 778 -9.65 11.66 -17.90
N GLY A 779 -10.75 11.20 -18.50
CA GLY A 779 -11.38 11.84 -19.65
C GLY A 779 -12.12 13.16 -19.35
N GLY A 780 -12.17 13.59 -18.08
CA GLY A 780 -12.87 14.82 -17.64
C GLY A 780 -14.40 14.74 -17.75
N ALA A 781 -14.95 13.55 -18.00
CA ALA A 781 -16.37 13.31 -18.24
C ALA A 781 -17.14 12.97 -16.95
N ALA A 782 -16.44 12.71 -15.84
CA ALA A 782 -17.01 12.19 -14.60
C ALA A 782 -16.59 13.04 -13.38
N GLY A 783 -17.45 13.05 -12.35
CA GLY A 783 -17.24 13.79 -11.09
C GLY A 783 -18.37 14.78 -10.77
N GLY A 784 -18.39 15.25 -9.53
CA GLY A 784 -19.34 16.23 -9.01
C GLY A 784 -19.96 15.84 -7.66
N PHE A 785 -20.76 16.75 -7.12
CA PHE A 785 -21.38 16.60 -5.81
C PHE A 785 -22.52 15.60 -5.82
N THR A 786 -22.73 14.97 -4.66
CA THR A 786 -23.92 14.21 -4.29
C THR A 786 -24.67 14.92 -3.16
N PRO A 787 -25.93 14.55 -2.86
CA PRO A 787 -26.69 15.17 -1.77
C PRO A 787 -25.93 15.19 -0.43
N SER A 788 -25.20 14.11 -0.10
CA SER A 788 -24.40 14.05 1.13
C SER A 788 -23.28 15.10 1.23
N ASP A 789 -22.90 15.74 0.12
CA ASP A 789 -21.84 16.76 0.09
C ASP A 789 -22.34 18.17 0.41
N LEU A 790 -23.66 18.36 0.43
CA LEU A 790 -24.27 19.68 0.51
C LEU A 790 -24.98 19.87 1.84
N LEU A 791 -24.88 21.09 2.39
CA LEU A 791 -25.63 21.51 3.59
C LEU A 791 -27.10 21.86 3.28
N VAL A 792 -27.54 21.66 2.04
CA VAL A 792 -28.88 21.98 1.55
C VAL A 792 -29.53 20.73 0.98
N ASP A 793 -30.83 20.60 1.21
CA ASP A 793 -31.63 19.47 0.73
C ASP A 793 -31.92 19.64 -0.77
N LEU A 794 -31.13 18.97 -1.60
CA LEU A 794 -31.24 18.96 -3.06
C LEU A 794 -31.14 17.52 -3.56
N ASP A 795 -32.00 17.15 -4.51
CA ASP A 795 -31.87 15.85 -5.17
C ASP A 795 -30.70 15.83 -6.17
N GLN A 796 -30.22 14.63 -6.53
CA GLN A 796 -29.08 14.49 -7.45
C GLN A 796 -29.34 15.17 -8.81
N GLY A 797 -30.58 15.17 -9.30
CA GLY A 797 -30.95 15.79 -10.57
C GLY A 797 -30.91 17.32 -10.51
N GLU A 798 -31.25 17.92 -9.37
CA GLU A 798 -31.11 19.35 -9.11
C GLU A 798 -29.64 19.76 -9.04
N ILE A 799 -28.82 18.97 -8.33
CA ILE A 799 -27.37 19.19 -8.24
C ILE A 799 -26.72 19.15 -9.62
N ASP A 800 -27.03 18.12 -10.42
CA ASP A 800 -26.47 17.95 -11.76
C ASP A 800 -26.86 19.11 -12.69
N LYS A 801 -28.09 19.62 -12.59
CA LYS A 801 -28.55 20.80 -13.34
C LYS A 801 -27.77 22.06 -12.94
N LEU A 802 -27.57 22.29 -11.64
CA LEU A 802 -26.82 23.44 -11.13
C LEU A 802 -25.35 23.40 -11.57
N GLN A 803 -24.70 22.24 -11.46
CA GLN A 803 -23.31 22.06 -11.89
C GLN A 803 -23.15 22.27 -13.40
N THR A 804 -24.09 21.75 -14.20
CA THR A 804 -24.10 21.96 -15.65
C THR A 804 -24.27 23.44 -16.00
N ALA A 805 -25.22 24.13 -15.38
CA ALA A 805 -25.46 25.56 -15.59
C ALA A 805 -24.25 26.42 -15.19
N TRP A 806 -23.53 26.04 -14.13
CA TRP A 806 -22.30 26.71 -13.72
C TRP A 806 -21.15 26.50 -14.72
N ARG A 807 -20.96 25.26 -15.20
CA ARG A 807 -19.93 24.94 -16.22
C ARG A 807 -20.16 25.67 -17.54
N GLN A 808 -21.41 25.92 -17.93
CA GLN A 808 -21.76 26.66 -19.15
C GLN A 808 -21.56 28.19 -19.03
N LYS A 809 -21.38 28.72 -17.80
CA LYS A 809 -21.13 30.15 -17.55
C LYS A 809 -19.65 30.51 -17.43
N LYS A 810 -18.78 29.52 -17.24
CA LYS A 810 -17.33 29.64 -17.42
C LYS A 810 -16.98 29.44 -18.89
#